data_AF-E3RIP5-F1
#
_entry.id   AF-E3RIP5-F1
#
_cell.length_a   1.000
_cell.length_b   1.000
_cell.length_c   1.000
_cell.angle_alpha   90.00
_cell.angle_beta   90.00
_cell.angle_gamma   90.00
#
_symmetry.space_group_name_H-M   'P 1'
#
loop_
_entity.id
_entity.type
_entity.pdbx_description
1 polymer ?
#
loop_
_entity_poly.entity_id
_entity_poly.type
_entity_poly.pdbx_seq_one_letter_code
_entity_poly.pdbx_strand_id
1 'polypeptide(L)'
;MVPRAPSREALALLKHSIKPSVAIRSQTRCLLSSASRPTTLSHSRSHEPYQTSRNAATFSHSHHAEAVSIIPTTVDTSNADFKENKRQMDEATENLVNLHTKIAQGGPQKARDKHIQRGKMLVRDRITALIDPGTPFLELSQMAGYDMYGEDDVPAGGIVTGIGTVNGVQCMVVANDATVKGGTYYPVTVKKHLRAQTIAQENRLPCIYLVDSGGANLPNQADVFPDVNHFGRIFYNQARMSSMGIPQISVVMGPCTAGGAYVPSMSDENIIVENQGHIFLAGPPLVKAATGEVVSAEDLGGGKLHSEISGVTDYLAVDDAHALVLARRSVGNLNWHRNQTITPQPSFQEPLYDPQELSGIVGTNLRRQIAIHEVIARIVDGSSFDEFKPLYGSTLVTGFAEIYGHKVGIVANNGILFSESSLKGAHFVQLCGKRHIPLIFLQNISGFMVGQDAEKGGIAKNGAKLVTAVSCVDVPKFTVVVGSSAGAGNYGMCGRAYSPRLLFTWPNAKTSVMGAEQLSSVMEAVGKKVDPALKARIEHESEATFGSARLWDDGIIPPEHTRRVLGMGLQMACGGQNKGVDRESTWESINDVSSKVAKQLVAQYATIDDKGIHVLGGYPGILYEPYYWWQAGAMFGTLLDYWHYTGDEQYNEMVREGLMHQFGEHNDLMPSNQSKNEGNDDQVFWAFSMIAAAEYKLKDPPGDQPGWLAMTQSVFNQFVGRYQKEVADGNCGGGMRWQIFPWLNGWTYKNTASNGGLFHLGARLAMYTKNDTYAKWAEKTFDWMSESPLLKDDGTVNDGTSMVTNPPCKDADKTPWTYNYGIMIAGAAYMYNYTQGGEKWKTALTKFIDKAGMFFPEDKGGVMVEICEANQVCDADQESFKAYLARWLGITMQMAPEFTPQILPRLQKSAVAAAQTCEGPSQHNGGPHQCGMKWWNTGFDGIGGVGPQMTALNVISVLNAQRVPPPYSQDNGGTSQGNPGLGSGGSDGGNKLPKFESDITTADKAGAAILTIMVAVMFVGGAYWMLS
;
A
#
# COMPACT_ATOMS: atom_id res chain seq x y z
N MET A 1 6.12 -20.54 65.43
CA MET A 1 4.72 -20.48 65.93
C MET A 1 3.84 -19.89 64.85
N VAL A 2 2.53 -20.17 64.87
CA VAL A 2 1.51 -19.58 63.96
C VAL A 2 0.37 -19.02 64.83
N PRO A 3 -0.15 -17.83 64.48
CA PRO A 3 -1.59 -17.64 64.33
C PRO A 3 -1.90 -16.89 63.01
N ARG A 4 -2.66 -17.47 62.07
CA ARG A 4 -4.14 -17.47 61.98
C ARG A 4 -4.77 -16.09 61.75
N ALA A 5 -5.59 -15.99 60.69
CA ALA A 5 -6.33 -14.80 60.27
C ALA A 5 -7.76 -14.72 60.89
N PRO A 6 -8.38 -13.53 60.94
CA PRO A 6 -9.78 -13.32 61.34
C PRO A 6 -10.80 -13.55 60.21
N SER A 7 -12.10 -13.47 60.53
CA SER A 7 -13.22 -14.02 59.74
C SER A 7 -13.89 -13.06 58.75
N ARG A 8 -14.79 -13.63 57.92
CA ARG A 8 -15.55 -12.99 56.83
C ARG A 8 -16.60 -11.97 57.27
N GLU A 9 -16.81 -11.76 58.57
CA GLU A 9 -17.94 -10.97 59.10
C GLU A 9 -17.66 -9.46 59.12
N ALA A 10 -16.39 -9.04 59.03
CA ALA A 10 -15.98 -7.62 59.06
C ALA A 10 -16.41 -6.80 57.82
N LEU A 11 -16.94 -7.42 56.77
CA LEU A 11 -17.32 -6.77 55.51
C LEU A 11 -18.85 -6.65 55.28
N ALA A 12 -19.68 -7.11 56.24
CA ALA A 12 -21.13 -7.14 56.08
C ALA A 12 -21.86 -5.84 56.53
N LEU A 13 -21.18 -4.93 57.23
CA LEU A 13 -21.80 -3.82 57.98
C LEU A 13 -21.37 -2.42 57.51
N LEU A 14 -21.76 -2.01 56.29
CA LEU A 14 -21.83 -0.59 55.92
C LEU A 14 -22.79 -0.28 54.74
N LYS A 15 -23.94 -0.97 54.67
CA LYS A 15 -25.09 -0.58 53.83
C LYS A 15 -26.24 -0.10 54.73
N HIS A 16 -26.43 1.21 54.90
CA HIS A 16 -27.72 1.95 54.90
C HIS A 16 -27.60 3.40 55.41
N SER A 17 -28.48 4.28 54.92
CA SER A 17 -28.69 5.69 55.32
C SER A 17 -27.62 6.68 54.78
N ILE A 18 -27.91 7.94 54.38
CA ILE A 18 -29.10 8.82 54.47
C ILE A 18 -29.55 9.32 53.05
N LYS A 19 -30.61 10.14 52.96
CA LYS A 19 -31.40 10.52 51.74
C LYS A 19 -31.18 11.98 51.21
N PRO A 20 -31.80 12.40 50.08
CA PRO A 20 -31.33 13.52 49.22
C PRO A 20 -32.20 14.80 49.17
N SER A 21 -31.76 15.80 48.38
CA SER A 21 -32.51 16.99 47.89
C SER A 21 -32.19 17.22 46.38
N VAL A 22 -33.11 17.21 45.41
CA VAL A 22 -34.29 18.08 45.11
C VAL A 22 -33.93 19.37 44.33
N ALA A 23 -34.18 19.31 43.01
CA ALA A 23 -34.53 20.37 42.03
C ALA A 23 -34.81 19.68 40.65
N ILE A 24 -35.14 20.36 39.54
CA ILE A 24 -36.46 20.93 39.18
C ILE A 24 -36.61 20.88 37.61
N ARG A 25 -37.78 20.96 36.93
CA ARG A 25 -39.12 20.31 37.04
C ARG A 25 -40.03 20.77 35.87
N SER A 26 -40.25 19.94 34.84
CA SER A 26 -41.40 19.99 33.91
C SER A 26 -41.54 18.63 33.22
N GLN A 27 -42.57 17.80 33.48
CA GLN A 27 -43.96 17.84 32.99
C GLN A 27 -44.05 17.85 31.46
N THR A 28 -44.70 16.86 30.83
CA THR A 28 -46.18 16.70 30.86
C THR A 28 -46.69 15.23 30.90
N ARG A 29 -47.98 15.07 31.29
CA ARG A 29 -48.81 13.84 31.44
C ARG A 29 -49.14 13.16 30.09
N CYS A 30 -49.67 11.94 29.95
CA CYS A 30 -50.81 11.22 30.62
C CYS A 30 -50.54 9.69 30.73
N LEU A 31 -51.03 8.91 31.73
CA LEU A 31 -52.42 8.49 32.09
C LEU A 31 -53.07 7.58 31.01
N LEU A 32 -53.71 6.42 31.28
CA LEU A 32 -54.30 5.88 32.53
C LEU A 32 -54.60 4.34 32.51
N SER A 33 -54.29 3.62 33.61
CA SER A 33 -54.99 2.39 34.12
C SER A 33 -55.07 1.11 33.24
N SER A 34 -55.50 -0.08 33.70
CA SER A 34 -55.97 -0.58 35.01
C SER A 34 -55.53 -2.05 35.26
N ALA A 35 -55.96 -2.71 36.34
CA ALA A 35 -55.50 -4.07 36.71
C ALA A 35 -56.66 -5.02 37.12
N SER A 36 -56.48 -6.33 36.92
CA SER A 36 -57.28 -7.38 37.59
C SER A 36 -56.56 -8.75 37.64
N ARG A 37 -57.07 -9.67 38.47
CA ARG A 37 -56.54 -11.02 38.77
C ARG A 37 -57.14 -12.12 37.85
N PRO A 38 -56.56 -13.34 37.82
CA PRO A 38 -56.99 -14.41 36.92
C PRO A 38 -58.13 -15.28 37.46
N THR A 39 -58.92 -15.87 36.56
CA THR A 39 -59.79 -17.04 36.81
C THR A 39 -59.95 -17.89 35.55
N THR A 40 -60.12 -19.19 35.74
CA THR A 40 -60.30 -20.23 34.70
C THR A 40 -61.73 -20.30 34.14
N LEU A 41 -61.93 -20.75 32.88
CA LEU A 41 -62.77 -21.92 32.56
C LEU A 41 -62.80 -22.35 31.07
N SER A 42 -62.97 -23.67 30.91
CA SER A 42 -63.46 -24.50 29.78
C SER A 42 -63.69 -23.93 28.35
N HIS A 43 -63.00 -24.58 27.40
CA HIS A 43 -63.47 -25.10 26.10
C HIS A 43 -64.70 -24.49 25.37
N SER A 44 -64.45 -24.09 24.11
CA SER A 44 -65.23 -24.56 22.94
C SER A 44 -64.30 -24.74 21.73
N ARG A 45 -64.69 -25.52 20.71
CA ARG A 45 -63.87 -25.81 19.53
C ARG A 45 -64.27 -24.97 18.32
N SER A 46 -63.29 -24.38 17.65
CA SER A 46 -63.34 -24.01 16.22
C SER A 46 -62.07 -24.54 15.56
N HIS A 47 -62.20 -25.23 14.42
CA HIS A 47 -61.06 -25.78 13.70
C HIS A 47 -60.36 -24.70 12.87
N GLU A 48 -59.10 -24.42 13.19
CA GLU A 48 -58.11 -23.98 12.20
C GLU A 48 -57.03 -25.06 12.06
N PRO A 49 -56.40 -25.20 10.87
CA PRO A 49 -55.38 -26.20 10.64
C PRO A 49 -54.08 -25.78 11.33
N TYR A 50 -53.77 -26.42 12.46
CA TYR A 50 -52.41 -26.40 13.00
C TYR A 50 -51.45 -27.00 11.97
N GLN A 51 -50.76 -26.13 11.23
CA GLN A 51 -49.47 -26.47 10.66
C GLN A 51 -48.53 -26.76 11.83
N THR A 52 -48.41 -28.03 12.19
CA THR A 52 -47.38 -28.49 13.09
C THR A 52 -46.04 -28.32 12.38
N SER A 53 -45.37 -27.18 12.62
CA SER A 53 -43.96 -27.06 12.29
C SER A 53 -43.23 -28.16 13.06
N ARG A 54 -42.78 -29.18 12.33
CA ARG A 54 -41.86 -30.16 12.89
C ARG A 54 -40.55 -29.42 13.09
N ASN A 55 -40.26 -29.03 14.33
CA ASN A 55 -38.90 -28.70 14.73
C ASN A 55 -38.00 -29.82 14.21
N ALA A 56 -37.00 -29.46 13.39
CA ALA A 56 -36.19 -30.44 12.69
C ALA A 56 -35.56 -31.39 13.72
N ALA A 57 -35.80 -32.69 13.55
CA ALA A 57 -35.21 -33.71 14.43
C ALA A 57 -33.70 -33.76 14.15
N THR A 58 -32.92 -33.03 14.95
CA THR A 58 -31.47 -33.01 14.86
C THR A 58 -30.92 -34.34 15.38
N PHE A 59 -30.81 -35.34 14.51
CA PHE A 59 -30.21 -36.64 14.83
C PHE A 59 -28.75 -36.53 15.34
N SER A 60 -28.11 -35.38 15.13
CA SER A 60 -26.86 -34.95 15.77
C SER A 60 -27.08 -33.65 16.55
N HIS A 61 -26.75 -33.64 17.85
CA HIS A 61 -26.64 -32.41 18.64
C HIS A 61 -25.23 -31.81 18.50
N SER A 62 -25.07 -30.51 18.78
CA SER A 62 -23.77 -29.82 18.74
C SER A 62 -22.70 -30.50 19.62
N HIS A 63 -23.08 -30.96 20.81
CA HIS A 63 -22.16 -31.66 21.72
C HIS A 63 -21.65 -33.00 21.17
N HIS A 64 -22.30 -33.61 20.17
CA HIS A 64 -21.75 -34.79 19.48
C HIS A 64 -20.56 -34.41 18.59
N ALA A 65 -20.52 -33.21 18.01
CA ALA A 65 -19.39 -32.75 17.21
C ALA A 65 -18.20 -32.36 18.10
N GLU A 66 -18.48 -31.65 19.19
CA GLU A 66 -17.50 -31.28 20.22
C GLU A 66 -16.84 -32.54 20.83
N ALA A 67 -17.63 -33.54 21.22
CA ALA A 67 -17.12 -34.80 21.77
C ALA A 67 -16.31 -35.67 20.79
N VAL A 68 -16.40 -35.44 19.48
CA VAL A 68 -15.59 -36.13 18.45
C VAL A 68 -14.27 -35.41 18.18
N SER A 69 -14.18 -34.12 18.52
CA SER A 69 -13.00 -33.28 18.23
C SER A 69 -12.03 -33.18 19.41
N ILE A 70 -12.44 -33.54 20.63
CA ILE A 70 -11.54 -33.63 21.79
C ILE A 70 -10.48 -34.71 21.54
N ILE A 71 -9.20 -34.33 21.60
CA ILE A 71 -8.08 -35.29 21.55
C ILE A 71 -8.02 -36.04 22.90
N PRO A 72 -8.15 -37.38 22.94
CA PRO A 72 -7.92 -38.14 24.16
C PRO A 72 -6.41 -38.31 24.41
N THR A 73 -5.92 -37.89 25.59
CA THR A 73 -4.53 -38.15 25.96
C THR A 73 -4.27 -39.62 26.28
N THR A 74 -3.07 -40.07 25.95
CA THR A 74 -2.49 -41.39 26.23
C THR A 74 -1.28 -41.31 27.16
N VAL A 75 -0.95 -40.11 27.66
CA VAL A 75 0.24 -39.84 28.46
C VAL A 75 0.05 -40.32 29.91
N ASP A 76 0.84 -41.31 30.31
CA ASP A 76 1.03 -41.68 31.72
C ASP A 76 2.23 -40.91 32.31
N THR A 77 1.95 -39.89 33.12
CA THR A 77 2.97 -39.08 33.81
C THR A 77 3.73 -39.85 34.89
N SER A 78 3.27 -41.04 35.27
CA SER A 78 3.95 -41.95 36.19
C SER A 78 5.03 -42.81 35.50
N ASN A 79 5.02 -42.91 34.18
CA ASN A 79 5.97 -43.70 33.38
C ASN A 79 7.43 -43.21 33.56
N ALA A 80 8.38 -44.14 33.57
CA ALA A 80 9.81 -43.85 33.63
C ALA A 80 10.30 -43.02 32.43
N ASP A 81 9.79 -43.28 31.21
CA ASP A 81 10.17 -42.53 30.01
C ASP A 81 9.71 -41.07 30.08
N PHE A 82 8.49 -40.82 30.57
CA PHE A 82 7.98 -39.45 30.77
C PHE A 82 8.82 -38.71 31.82
N LYS A 83 9.19 -39.38 32.91
CA LYS A 83 10.01 -38.80 33.99
C LYS A 83 11.42 -38.45 33.53
N GLU A 84 12.07 -39.30 32.75
CA GLU A 84 13.42 -39.01 32.23
C GLU A 84 13.39 -37.96 31.10
N ASN A 85 12.42 -38.01 30.18
CA ASN A 85 12.17 -36.93 29.22
C ASN A 85 12.00 -35.58 29.94
N LYS A 86 11.15 -35.54 30.99
CA LYS A 86 10.90 -34.33 31.77
C LYS A 86 12.17 -33.86 32.48
N ARG A 87 12.91 -34.76 33.15
CA ARG A 87 14.17 -34.42 33.82
C ARG A 87 15.17 -33.77 32.85
N GLN A 88 15.32 -34.30 31.64
CA GLN A 88 16.21 -33.76 30.61
C GLN A 88 15.74 -32.40 30.05
N MET A 89 14.43 -32.21 29.86
CA MET A 89 13.89 -30.93 29.39
C MET A 89 13.92 -29.86 30.49
N ASP A 90 13.62 -30.21 31.73
CA ASP A 90 13.69 -29.31 32.88
C ASP A 90 15.14 -28.84 33.10
N GLU A 91 16.12 -29.74 32.97
CA GLU A 91 17.57 -29.42 32.98
C GLU A 91 17.96 -28.48 31.84
N ALA A 92 17.48 -28.71 30.61
CA ALA A 92 17.72 -27.80 29.47
C ALA A 92 17.05 -26.42 29.68
N THR A 93 15.88 -26.39 30.32
CA THR A 93 15.11 -25.17 30.59
C THR A 93 15.73 -24.37 31.73
N GLU A 94 16.23 -25.01 32.78
CA GLU A 94 16.99 -24.36 33.86
C GLU A 94 18.28 -23.71 33.33
N ASN A 95 19.01 -24.40 32.44
CA ASN A 95 20.18 -23.83 31.76
C ASN A 95 19.82 -22.58 30.93
N LEU A 96 18.69 -22.62 30.20
CA LEU A 96 18.18 -21.45 29.46
C LEU A 96 17.79 -20.30 30.41
N VAL A 97 17.09 -20.58 31.51
CA VAL A 97 16.69 -19.57 32.52
C VAL A 97 17.91 -18.93 33.18
N ASN A 98 18.94 -19.71 33.51
CA ASN A 98 20.20 -19.18 34.03
C ASN A 98 20.91 -18.27 33.00
N LEU A 99 20.91 -18.66 31.73
CA LEU A 99 21.53 -17.89 30.65
C LEU A 99 20.76 -16.60 30.33
N HIS A 100 19.43 -16.66 30.28
CA HIS A 100 18.57 -15.47 30.20
C HIS A 100 18.74 -14.56 31.42
N THR A 101 18.92 -15.12 32.63
CA THR A 101 19.17 -14.34 33.85
C THR A 101 20.53 -13.63 33.83
N LYS A 102 21.57 -14.25 33.25
CA LYS A 102 22.86 -13.56 32.98
C LYS A 102 22.66 -12.43 31.98
N ILE A 103 22.06 -12.72 30.83
CA ILE A 103 21.84 -11.76 29.73
C ILE A 103 20.97 -10.57 30.18
N ALA A 104 19.98 -10.80 31.04
CA ALA A 104 19.09 -9.76 31.56
C ALA A 104 19.79 -8.70 32.42
N GLN A 105 21.01 -8.94 32.91
CA GLN A 105 21.80 -7.96 33.66
C GLN A 105 22.32 -6.82 32.77
N GLY A 106 22.43 -7.04 31.46
CA GLY A 106 23.05 -6.11 30.52
C GLY A 106 24.58 -6.16 30.58
N GLY A 107 25.23 -5.01 30.50
CA GLY A 107 26.69 -4.90 30.54
C GLY A 107 27.31 -5.19 31.91
N PRO A 108 28.66 -5.20 32.01
CA PRO A 108 29.37 -5.50 33.26
C PRO A 108 28.97 -4.55 34.40
N GLN A 109 28.99 -5.05 35.65
CA GLN A 109 28.49 -4.30 36.82
C GLN A 109 29.01 -2.86 36.91
N LYS A 110 30.32 -2.65 36.69
CA LYS A 110 30.96 -1.32 36.66
C LYS A 110 30.35 -0.34 35.63
N ALA A 111 29.78 -0.83 34.54
CA ALA A 111 29.06 -0.02 33.56
C ALA A 111 27.63 0.30 34.03
N ARG A 112 26.94 -0.67 34.65
CA ARG A 112 25.62 -0.51 35.28
C ARG A 112 25.67 0.52 36.42
N ASP A 113 26.65 0.39 37.31
CA ASP A 113 26.90 1.34 38.40
C ASP A 113 27.13 2.76 37.86
N LYS A 114 27.96 2.90 36.82
CA LYS A 114 28.26 4.19 36.17
C LYS A 114 27.05 4.78 35.44
N HIS A 115 26.11 3.95 34.98
CA HIS A 115 24.86 4.40 34.36
C HIS A 115 23.90 4.95 35.43
N ILE A 116 23.71 4.22 36.53
CA ILE A 116 22.89 4.65 37.67
C ILE A 116 23.48 5.91 38.34
N GLN A 117 24.81 6.00 38.48
CA GLN A 117 25.52 7.20 38.99
C GLN A 117 25.32 8.45 38.13
N ARG A 118 24.80 8.31 36.90
CA ARG A 118 24.43 9.43 36.01
C ARG A 118 22.94 9.81 36.11
N GLY A 119 22.20 9.26 37.07
CA GLY A 119 20.75 9.48 37.23
C GLY A 119 19.87 8.64 36.30
N LYS A 120 20.45 7.72 35.52
CA LYS A 120 19.76 6.99 34.45
C LYS A 120 19.16 5.68 34.93
N MET A 121 17.93 5.39 34.52
CA MET A 121 17.29 4.08 34.68
C MET A 121 17.92 3.05 33.74
N LEU A 122 17.99 1.77 34.14
CA LEU A 122 18.44 0.70 33.23
C LEU A 122 17.38 0.42 32.17
N VAL A 123 17.79 -0.15 31.03
CA VAL A 123 16.92 -0.42 29.87
C VAL A 123 15.64 -1.20 30.22
N ARG A 124 15.75 -2.20 31.11
CA ARG A 124 14.61 -3.01 31.57
C ARG A 124 13.72 -2.29 32.59
N ASP A 125 14.29 -1.40 33.40
CA ASP A 125 13.52 -0.57 34.33
C ASP A 125 12.67 0.44 33.55
N ARG A 126 13.23 1.03 32.49
CA ARG A 126 12.52 1.92 31.56
C ARG A 126 11.35 1.22 30.87
N ILE A 127 11.54 -0.01 30.37
CA ILE A 127 10.45 -0.81 29.79
C ILE A 127 9.39 -1.12 30.85
N THR A 128 9.79 -1.53 32.06
CA THR A 128 8.87 -1.83 33.17
C THR A 128 8.01 -0.62 33.58
N ALA A 129 8.57 0.60 33.51
CA ALA A 129 7.85 1.85 33.78
C ALA A 129 7.04 2.38 32.57
N LEU A 130 7.35 1.94 31.35
CA LEU A 130 6.61 2.28 30.14
C LEU A 130 5.30 1.50 30.01
N ILE A 131 5.33 0.19 30.28
CA ILE A 131 4.18 -0.72 30.07
C ILE A 131 3.09 -0.57 31.13
N ASP A 132 1.87 -1.01 30.79
CA ASP A 132 0.72 -0.96 31.67
C ASP A 132 0.84 -1.97 32.84
N PRO A 133 0.62 -1.56 34.10
CA PRO A 133 0.71 -2.45 35.25
C PRO A 133 -0.16 -3.70 35.12
N GLY A 134 0.45 -4.88 35.31
CA GLY A 134 -0.21 -6.18 35.20
C GLY A 134 -0.32 -6.74 33.77
N THR A 135 0.11 -6.01 32.75
CA THR A 135 0.17 -6.51 31.36
C THR A 135 1.47 -7.27 31.07
N PRO A 136 1.49 -8.23 30.13
CA PRO A 136 2.70 -8.94 29.75
C PRO A 136 3.61 -8.09 28.84
N PHE A 137 4.91 -8.36 28.91
CA PHE A 137 5.88 -7.96 27.89
C PHE A 137 6.43 -9.21 27.19
N LEU A 138 6.23 -9.30 25.87
CA LEU A 138 6.81 -10.35 25.03
C LEU A 138 8.16 -9.86 24.49
N GLU A 139 9.24 -10.16 25.21
CA GLU A 139 10.60 -9.89 24.76
C GLU A 139 11.00 -10.81 23.59
N LEU A 140 11.77 -10.27 22.64
CA LEU A 140 12.15 -10.91 21.38
C LEU A 140 13.67 -11.04 21.27
N SER A 141 14.11 -12.18 20.73
CA SER A 141 15.52 -12.54 20.48
C SER A 141 16.44 -12.23 21.67
N GLN A 142 16.07 -12.74 22.85
CA GLN A 142 16.82 -12.58 24.10
C GLN A 142 18.28 -13.03 23.96
N MET A 143 18.52 -14.14 23.26
CA MET A 143 19.84 -14.73 23.02
C MET A 143 20.73 -13.96 22.02
N ALA A 144 20.23 -12.92 21.35
CA ALA A 144 20.95 -12.21 20.29
C ALA A 144 22.39 -11.83 20.70
N GLY A 145 23.37 -12.08 19.81
CA GLY A 145 24.78 -11.76 20.04
C GLY A 145 25.55 -12.72 20.95
N TYR A 146 24.88 -13.69 21.59
CA TYR A 146 25.54 -14.70 22.41
C TYR A 146 26.52 -15.56 21.59
N ASP A 147 27.77 -15.63 22.06
CA ASP A 147 28.87 -16.38 21.44
C ASP A 147 29.03 -16.09 19.92
N MET A 148 29.14 -14.79 19.60
CA MET A 148 29.30 -14.28 18.24
C MET A 148 30.55 -13.42 18.02
N TYR A 149 31.06 -12.72 19.05
CA TYR A 149 32.08 -11.66 18.87
C TYR A 149 33.38 -11.91 19.67
N GLY A 150 33.68 -13.18 19.99
CA GLY A 150 34.92 -13.56 20.67
C GLY A 150 34.98 -13.02 22.10
N GLU A 151 35.93 -12.13 22.39
CA GLU A 151 36.07 -11.49 23.71
C GLU A 151 34.98 -10.42 23.99
N ASP A 152 34.25 -9.98 22.96
CA ASP A 152 33.15 -9.04 23.12
C ASP A 152 31.85 -9.75 23.54
N ASP A 153 31.56 -9.77 24.85
CA ASP A 153 30.22 -10.10 25.36
C ASP A 153 29.24 -8.94 25.00
N VAL A 154 28.20 -9.26 24.22
CA VAL A 154 27.19 -8.32 23.70
C VAL A 154 25.78 -8.88 24.00
N PRO A 155 25.37 -8.97 25.29
CA PRO A 155 24.14 -9.65 25.68
C PRO A 155 22.89 -8.99 25.07
N ALA A 156 21.95 -9.81 24.62
CA ALA A 156 20.76 -9.42 23.86
C ALA A 156 21.03 -8.56 22.61
N GLY A 157 22.28 -8.52 22.12
CA GLY A 157 22.72 -7.66 21.02
C GLY A 157 22.86 -6.20 21.42
N GLY A 158 22.89 -5.84 22.71
CA GLY A 158 22.90 -4.46 23.19
C GLY A 158 21.58 -3.70 23.00
N ILE A 159 20.49 -4.41 22.68
CA ILE A 159 19.17 -3.83 22.45
C ILE A 159 18.08 -4.78 22.95
N VAL A 160 17.18 -4.28 23.80
CA VAL A 160 15.98 -5.01 24.23
C VAL A 160 14.84 -4.63 23.29
N THR A 161 14.21 -5.63 22.70
CA THR A 161 13.09 -5.46 21.77
C THR A 161 11.94 -6.34 22.22
N GLY A 162 10.71 -5.86 22.15
CA GLY A 162 9.55 -6.65 22.53
C GLY A 162 8.24 -5.90 22.46
N ILE A 163 7.15 -6.61 22.73
CA ILE A 163 5.79 -6.09 22.59
C ILE A 163 5.17 -5.97 23.97
N GLY A 164 4.68 -4.77 24.30
CA GLY A 164 4.01 -4.48 25.57
C GLY A 164 2.75 -3.66 25.35
N THR A 165 1.86 -3.66 26.34
CA THR A 165 0.68 -2.79 26.32
C THR A 165 1.03 -1.44 26.96
N VAL A 166 0.66 -0.34 26.31
CA VAL A 166 0.91 1.04 26.76
C VAL A 166 -0.38 1.84 26.56
N ASN A 167 -0.99 2.32 27.65
CA ASN A 167 -2.31 2.97 27.66
C ASN A 167 -3.38 2.17 26.87
N GLY A 168 -3.37 0.84 27.01
CA GLY A 168 -4.29 -0.08 26.33
C GLY A 168 -3.91 -0.46 24.88
N VAL A 169 -2.88 0.15 24.29
CA VAL A 169 -2.41 -0.13 22.93
C VAL A 169 -1.24 -1.12 22.96
N GLN A 170 -1.23 -2.12 22.07
CA GLN A 170 -0.06 -2.99 21.89
C GLN A 170 0.99 -2.29 21.03
N CYS A 171 2.15 -1.99 21.62
CA CYS A 171 3.24 -1.27 20.97
C CYS A 171 4.49 -2.16 20.81
N MET A 172 5.25 -1.95 19.73
CA MET A 172 6.60 -2.47 19.61
C MET A 172 7.56 -1.53 20.35
N VAL A 173 8.26 -2.03 21.36
CA VAL A 173 9.26 -1.29 22.12
C VAL A 173 10.64 -1.72 21.68
N VAL A 174 11.51 -0.76 21.36
CA VAL A 174 12.90 -0.95 20.94
C VAL A 174 13.79 -0.06 21.81
N ALA A 175 14.60 -0.64 22.68
CA ALA A 175 15.32 0.08 23.71
C ALA A 175 16.81 -0.29 23.75
N ASN A 176 17.70 0.71 23.63
CA ASN A 176 19.14 0.47 23.67
C ASN A 176 19.64 0.22 25.09
N ASP A 177 20.54 -0.75 25.27
CA ASP A 177 21.27 -0.94 26.52
C ASP A 177 22.62 -0.23 26.48
N ALA A 178 22.65 1.01 26.96
CA ALA A 178 23.87 1.82 27.06
C ALA A 178 24.96 1.20 27.95
N THR A 179 24.64 0.21 28.80
CA THR A 179 25.64 -0.51 29.61
C THR A 179 26.41 -1.54 28.78
N VAL A 180 25.81 -2.07 27.71
CA VAL A 180 26.45 -3.00 26.76
C VAL A 180 27.23 -2.21 25.72
N LYS A 181 28.56 -2.15 25.88
CA LYS A 181 29.49 -1.51 24.92
C LYS A 181 29.09 -0.06 24.53
N GLY A 182 28.44 0.67 25.43
CA GLY A 182 27.93 2.03 25.19
C GLY A 182 26.66 2.11 24.34
N GLY A 183 25.89 1.02 24.24
CA GLY A 183 24.71 0.93 23.38
C GLY A 183 25.05 0.94 21.88
N THR A 184 26.28 0.55 21.51
CA THR A 184 26.76 0.63 20.13
C THR A 184 26.19 -0.50 19.26
N TYR A 185 25.87 -0.18 18.01
CA TYR A 185 25.28 -1.12 17.07
C TYR A 185 26.34 -2.05 16.47
N TYR A 186 26.33 -3.31 16.90
CA TYR A 186 26.98 -4.44 16.22
C TYR A 186 26.06 -4.94 15.07
N PRO A 187 26.56 -5.76 14.14
CA PRO A 187 25.74 -6.32 13.05
C PRO A 187 24.45 -7.01 13.55
N VAL A 188 24.52 -7.74 14.66
CA VAL A 188 23.35 -8.37 15.29
C VAL A 188 22.36 -7.36 15.88
N THR A 189 22.84 -6.21 16.38
CA THR A 189 21.99 -5.12 16.89
C THR A 189 21.15 -4.51 15.77
N VAL A 190 21.76 -4.29 14.60
CA VAL A 190 21.05 -3.83 13.40
C VAL A 190 20.00 -4.85 12.99
N LYS A 191 20.38 -6.13 12.85
CA LYS A 191 19.46 -7.21 12.49
C LYS A 191 18.28 -7.33 13.46
N LYS A 192 18.50 -7.14 14.76
CA LYS A 192 17.46 -7.17 15.81
C LYS A 192 16.52 -5.97 15.75
N HIS A 193 17.06 -4.76 15.56
CA HIS A 193 16.24 -3.56 15.34
C HIS A 193 15.37 -3.72 14.08
N LEU A 194 15.95 -4.15 12.96
CA LEU A 194 15.20 -4.36 11.72
C LEU A 194 14.11 -5.44 11.87
N ARG A 195 14.37 -6.57 12.55
CA ARG A 195 13.32 -7.57 12.81
C ARG A 195 12.19 -7.03 13.69
N ALA A 196 12.49 -6.21 14.70
CA ALA A 196 11.46 -5.54 15.50
C ALA A 196 10.59 -4.62 14.64
N GLN A 197 11.18 -3.85 13.71
CA GLN A 197 10.42 -3.05 12.74
C GLN A 197 9.62 -3.92 11.75
N THR A 198 10.14 -5.06 11.28
CA THR A 198 9.38 -5.99 10.45
C THR A 198 8.12 -6.47 11.17
N ILE A 199 8.24 -6.88 12.44
CA ILE A 199 7.11 -7.32 13.27
C ILE A 199 6.12 -6.17 13.49
N ALA A 200 6.60 -4.94 13.73
CA ALA A 200 5.76 -3.75 13.88
C ALA A 200 5.00 -3.42 12.58
N GLN A 201 5.67 -3.42 11.43
CA GLN A 201 5.07 -3.13 10.12
C GLN A 201 4.05 -4.20 9.71
N GLU A 202 4.40 -5.48 9.82
CA GLU A 202 3.53 -6.60 9.45
C GLU A 202 2.23 -6.64 10.29
N ASN A 203 2.33 -6.35 11.59
CA ASN A 203 1.21 -6.45 12.54
C ASN A 203 0.60 -5.08 12.91
N ARG A 204 1.05 -3.99 12.27
CA ARG A 204 0.63 -2.60 12.51
C ARG A 204 0.71 -2.17 13.98
N LEU A 205 1.85 -2.39 14.63
CA LEU A 205 2.10 -1.95 16.01
C LEU A 205 2.78 -0.58 16.02
N PRO A 206 2.28 0.43 16.77
CA PRO A 206 3.03 1.67 17.01
C PRO A 206 4.42 1.38 17.61
N CYS A 207 5.44 2.07 17.14
CA CYS A 207 6.83 1.92 17.57
C CYS A 207 7.16 2.91 18.70
N ILE A 208 7.86 2.44 19.73
CA ILE A 208 8.43 3.29 20.79
C ILE A 208 9.93 3.00 20.89
N TYR A 209 10.74 3.98 20.50
CA TYR A 209 12.20 3.93 20.48
C TYR A 209 12.78 4.58 21.75
N LEU A 210 13.33 3.80 22.68
CA LEU A 210 14.06 4.30 23.85
C LEU A 210 15.56 4.39 23.49
N VAL A 211 15.95 5.55 22.97
CA VAL A 211 17.24 5.77 22.29
C VAL A 211 18.32 6.17 23.29
N ASP A 212 19.40 5.39 23.34
CA ASP A 212 20.54 5.57 24.26
C ASP A 212 21.78 4.86 23.68
N SER A 213 22.39 5.45 22.64
CA SER A 213 23.36 4.76 21.79
C SER A 213 24.57 5.62 21.40
N GLY A 214 25.77 5.10 21.67
CA GLY A 214 27.04 5.67 21.22
C GLY A 214 27.31 5.58 19.70
N GLY A 215 26.36 5.10 18.88
CA GLY A 215 26.48 4.98 17.43
C GLY A 215 26.85 3.57 16.95
N ALA A 216 27.50 3.47 15.79
CA ALA A 216 27.90 2.19 15.19
C ALA A 216 29.16 1.59 15.87
N ASN A 217 29.25 0.26 15.91
CA ASN A 217 30.49 -0.44 16.27
C ASN A 217 31.52 -0.28 15.13
N LEU A 218 32.42 0.69 15.27
CA LEU A 218 33.37 1.07 14.21
C LEU A 218 34.27 -0.09 13.68
N PRO A 219 34.76 -1.05 14.49
CA PRO A 219 35.50 -2.19 13.98
C PRO A 219 34.73 -3.05 12.97
N ASN A 220 33.41 -3.21 13.17
CA ASN A 220 32.53 -3.98 12.31
C ASN A 220 31.71 -3.11 11.33
N GLN A 221 32.15 -1.87 11.03
CA GLN A 221 31.34 -0.90 10.27
C GLN A 221 30.87 -1.40 8.89
N ALA A 222 31.66 -2.25 8.23
CA ALA A 222 31.32 -2.84 6.93
C ALA A 222 30.06 -3.73 7.00
N ASP A 223 29.84 -4.39 8.13
CA ASP A 223 28.68 -5.25 8.42
C ASP A 223 27.58 -4.50 9.21
N VAL A 224 27.69 -3.17 9.31
CA VAL A 224 26.75 -2.30 10.04
C VAL A 224 26.21 -1.16 9.16
N PHE A 225 26.94 -0.65 8.18
CA PHE A 225 26.57 0.58 7.45
C PHE A 225 26.02 0.41 6.01
N PRO A 226 26.70 -0.27 5.06
CA PRO A 226 26.46 -0.03 3.62
C PRO A 226 25.32 -0.79 2.91
N ASP A 227 24.90 -1.98 3.36
CA ASP A 227 24.00 -2.86 2.60
C ASP A 227 22.49 -2.55 2.81
N VAL A 228 21.64 -3.11 1.96
CA VAL A 228 20.17 -2.93 1.97
C VAL A 228 19.50 -3.30 3.31
N ASN A 229 20.13 -4.17 4.11
CA ASN A 229 19.69 -4.55 5.46
C ASN A 229 20.64 -4.06 6.57
N HIS A 230 21.42 -3.02 6.32
CA HIS A 230 22.29 -2.36 7.31
C HIS A 230 21.59 -1.12 7.93
N PHE A 231 22.31 -0.36 8.77
CA PHE A 231 21.75 0.63 9.70
C PHE A 231 20.86 1.69 9.04
N GLY A 232 21.16 2.11 7.81
CA GLY A 232 20.32 3.05 7.04
C GLY A 232 18.89 2.56 6.78
N ARG A 233 18.66 1.23 6.81
CA ARG A 233 17.32 0.64 6.60
C ARG A 233 16.36 0.93 7.75
N ILE A 234 16.86 1.24 8.95
CA ILE A 234 16.03 1.62 10.11
C ILE A 234 15.19 2.86 9.77
N PHE A 235 15.81 3.88 9.17
CA PHE A 235 15.18 5.17 8.86
C PHE A 235 14.20 5.05 7.69
N TYR A 236 14.55 4.26 6.67
CA TYR A 236 13.63 3.89 5.59
C TYR A 236 12.36 3.21 6.14
N ASN A 237 12.52 2.24 7.04
CA ASN A 237 11.40 1.54 7.65
C ASN A 237 10.55 2.48 8.52
N GLN A 238 11.15 3.39 9.30
CA GLN A 238 10.41 4.41 10.07
C GLN A 238 9.54 5.29 9.15
N ALA A 239 10.12 5.87 8.10
CA ALA A 239 9.39 6.74 7.17
C ALA A 239 8.25 6.00 6.44
N ARG A 240 8.45 4.72 6.08
CA ARG A 240 7.40 3.89 5.45
C ARG A 240 6.31 3.48 6.45
N MET A 241 6.65 3.20 7.72
CA MET A 241 5.65 2.93 8.75
C MET A 241 4.82 4.17 9.10
N SER A 242 5.46 5.33 9.23
CA SER A 242 4.79 6.63 9.41
C SER A 242 3.80 6.90 8.25
N SER A 243 4.22 6.78 6.98
CA SER A 243 3.31 6.97 5.83
C SER A 243 2.13 5.98 5.83
N MET A 244 2.38 4.73 6.24
CA MET A 244 1.34 3.71 6.37
C MET A 244 0.34 3.97 7.52
N GLY A 245 0.54 5.01 8.34
CA GLY A 245 -0.27 5.29 9.54
C GLY A 245 0.03 4.32 10.68
N ILE A 246 1.30 4.03 10.92
CA ILE A 246 1.82 3.26 12.06
C ILE A 246 2.74 4.21 12.86
N PRO A 247 2.27 4.79 13.98
CA PRO A 247 2.99 5.86 14.67
C PRO A 247 4.38 5.46 15.16
N GLN A 248 5.33 6.37 15.00
CA GLN A 248 6.73 6.28 15.42
C GLN A 248 6.99 7.28 16.55
N ILE A 249 7.27 6.81 17.76
CA ILE A 249 7.55 7.66 18.93
C ILE A 249 9.00 7.45 19.36
N SER A 250 9.77 8.51 19.55
CA SER A 250 11.13 8.46 20.08
C SER A 250 11.26 9.08 21.47
N VAL A 251 12.14 8.51 22.27
CA VAL A 251 12.52 8.97 23.61
C VAL A 251 14.05 8.94 23.69
N VAL A 252 14.69 10.09 23.55
CA VAL A 252 16.15 10.26 23.59
C VAL A 252 16.60 10.42 25.03
N MET A 253 17.05 9.31 25.60
CA MET A 253 17.42 9.16 27.01
C MET A 253 18.95 9.11 27.19
N GLY A 254 19.72 9.55 26.19
CA GLY A 254 21.18 9.48 26.16
C GLY A 254 21.79 10.03 24.87
N PRO A 255 23.06 9.70 24.54
CA PRO A 255 23.64 10.08 23.27
C PRO A 255 22.90 9.43 22.09
N CYS A 256 22.85 10.17 20.99
CA CYS A 256 22.20 9.81 19.74
C CYS A 256 23.00 10.41 18.57
N THR A 257 24.12 9.77 18.25
CA THR A 257 25.17 10.35 17.38
C THR A 257 25.17 9.80 15.94
N ALA A 258 25.64 10.64 15.01
CA ALA A 258 25.78 10.34 13.58
C ALA A 258 24.47 9.81 12.99
N GLY A 259 24.48 8.67 12.29
CA GLY A 259 23.26 8.07 11.75
C GLY A 259 22.18 7.80 12.81
N GLY A 260 22.57 7.59 14.07
CA GLY A 260 21.61 7.38 15.16
C GLY A 260 20.63 8.54 15.33
N ALA A 261 21.05 9.77 15.03
CA ALA A 261 20.25 10.98 15.11
C ALA A 261 18.98 10.95 14.23
N TYR A 262 18.95 10.12 13.17
CA TYR A 262 17.75 9.99 12.33
C TYR A 262 16.64 9.19 13.00
N VAL A 263 16.90 8.37 14.04
CA VAL A 263 15.82 7.68 14.77
C VAL A 263 14.85 8.69 15.41
N PRO A 264 15.31 9.62 16.27
CA PRO A 264 14.44 10.69 16.77
C PRO A 264 14.00 11.68 15.70
N SER A 265 14.89 12.09 14.78
CA SER A 265 14.57 13.11 13.76
C SER A 265 13.60 12.64 12.65
N MET A 266 13.22 11.36 12.64
CA MET A 266 12.24 10.76 11.73
C MET A 266 11.17 9.96 12.50
N SER A 267 10.87 10.38 13.73
CA SER A 267 9.70 9.95 14.49
C SER A 267 8.59 11.00 14.40
N ASP A 268 7.33 10.58 14.56
CA ASP A 268 6.15 11.45 14.48
C ASP A 268 5.96 12.28 15.77
N GLU A 269 6.44 11.78 16.91
CA GLU A 269 6.61 12.52 18.17
C GLU A 269 7.97 12.16 18.80
N ASN A 270 8.72 13.14 19.27
CA ASN A 270 10.08 12.98 19.79
C ASN A 270 10.30 13.68 21.13
N ILE A 271 10.71 12.91 22.14
CA ILE A 271 10.91 13.35 23.53
C ILE A 271 12.40 13.30 23.86
N ILE A 272 12.97 14.31 24.52
CA ILE A 272 14.39 14.35 24.93
C ILE A 272 14.55 14.66 26.41
N VAL A 273 15.50 14.02 27.10
CA VAL A 273 15.81 14.31 28.51
C VAL A 273 16.83 15.46 28.59
N GLU A 274 16.50 16.53 29.30
CA GLU A 274 17.37 17.70 29.52
C GLU A 274 18.70 17.31 30.17
N ASN A 275 19.83 17.88 29.73
CA ASN A 275 21.18 17.61 30.25
C ASN A 275 21.64 16.13 30.16
N GLN A 276 20.96 15.29 29.38
CA GLN A 276 21.21 13.83 29.32
C GLN A 276 21.03 13.25 27.92
N GLY A 277 19.95 13.62 27.23
CA GLY A 277 19.69 13.31 25.84
C GLY A 277 20.46 14.26 24.92
N HIS A 278 21.13 13.72 23.90
CA HIS A 278 21.95 14.51 22.99
C HIS A 278 21.82 13.99 21.55
N ILE A 279 21.43 14.82 20.59
CA ILE A 279 21.25 14.46 19.17
C ILE A 279 22.27 15.24 18.33
N PHE A 280 23.09 14.57 17.51
CA PHE A 280 23.96 15.28 16.56
C PHE A 280 24.48 14.39 15.42
N LEU A 281 24.57 14.94 14.21
CA LEU A 281 25.18 14.27 13.06
C LEU A 281 26.71 14.11 13.20
N ALA A 282 27.36 15.00 13.95
CA ALA A 282 28.76 14.89 14.34
C ALA A 282 28.89 15.31 15.81
N GLY A 283 29.38 14.42 16.68
CA GLY A 283 29.60 14.76 18.09
C GLY A 283 30.82 15.68 18.30
N PRO A 284 30.98 16.27 19.50
CA PRO A 284 32.04 17.25 19.76
C PRO A 284 33.47 16.81 19.37
N PRO A 285 33.90 15.54 19.52
CA PRO A 285 35.21 15.10 19.04
C PRO A 285 35.39 15.22 17.51
N LEU A 286 34.32 15.00 16.74
CA LEU A 286 34.34 15.08 15.28
C LEU A 286 34.20 16.52 14.79
N VAL A 287 33.34 17.33 15.43
CA VAL A 287 33.26 18.78 15.18
C VAL A 287 34.62 19.43 15.40
N LYS A 288 35.28 19.15 16.52
CA LYS A 288 36.63 19.64 16.82
C LYS A 288 37.68 19.18 15.80
N ALA A 289 37.60 17.94 15.32
CA ALA A 289 38.51 17.41 14.32
C ALA A 289 38.30 18.02 12.92
N ALA A 290 37.06 18.39 12.57
CA ALA A 290 36.71 18.92 11.25
C ALA A 290 36.83 20.45 11.13
N THR A 291 36.57 21.19 12.21
CA THR A 291 36.47 22.67 12.21
C THR A 291 37.42 23.37 13.17
N GLY A 292 37.96 22.65 14.16
CA GLY A 292 38.70 23.23 15.29
C GLY A 292 37.82 23.77 16.43
N GLU A 293 36.49 23.82 16.25
CA GLU A 293 35.54 24.32 17.26
C GLU A 293 35.55 23.46 18.53
N VAL A 294 35.40 24.10 19.69
CA VAL A 294 35.36 23.43 21.01
C VAL A 294 34.04 23.77 21.69
N VAL A 295 33.05 22.92 21.44
CA VAL A 295 31.67 23.01 21.96
C VAL A 295 31.40 21.83 22.90
N SER A 296 30.49 21.97 23.87
CA SER A 296 30.07 20.82 24.71
C SER A 296 29.05 19.94 23.99
N ALA A 297 28.65 18.83 24.60
CA ALA A 297 27.60 17.99 24.02
C ALA A 297 26.21 18.66 24.11
N GLU A 298 25.90 19.33 25.24
CA GLU A 298 24.60 19.99 25.45
C GLU A 298 24.49 21.26 24.58
N ASP A 299 25.57 22.03 24.45
CA ASP A 299 25.60 23.24 23.61
C ASP A 299 25.50 22.93 22.11
N LEU A 300 25.91 21.72 21.68
CA LEU A 300 25.89 21.29 20.28
C LEU A 300 24.57 20.63 19.86
N GLY A 301 23.89 19.96 20.80
CA GLY A 301 22.72 19.13 20.48
C GLY A 301 22.00 18.59 21.71
N GLY A 302 21.97 19.37 22.79
CA GLY A 302 21.27 19.05 24.02
C GLY A 302 19.74 19.23 23.94
N GLY A 303 19.07 18.95 25.05
CA GLY A 303 17.61 18.95 25.13
C GLY A 303 16.99 20.31 24.80
N LYS A 304 17.57 21.39 25.34
CA LYS A 304 17.07 22.76 25.12
C LYS A 304 17.29 23.24 23.69
N LEU A 305 18.44 22.95 23.09
CA LEU A 305 18.72 23.35 21.70
C LEU A 305 17.67 22.77 20.75
N HIS A 306 17.30 21.50 20.93
CA HIS A 306 16.35 20.84 20.03
C HIS A 306 14.88 21.17 20.29
N SER A 307 14.50 21.49 21.54
CA SER A 307 13.12 21.87 21.89
C SER A 307 12.82 23.38 21.85
N GLU A 308 13.82 24.25 22.00
CA GLU A 308 13.63 25.71 22.03
C GLU A 308 14.12 26.42 20.75
N ILE A 309 15.09 25.84 20.02
CA ILE A 309 15.75 26.51 18.88
C ILE A 309 15.54 25.75 17.56
N SER A 310 15.89 24.46 17.49
CA SER A 310 15.94 23.74 16.22
C SER A 310 14.65 23.00 15.83
N GLY A 311 13.69 22.85 16.76
CA GLY A 311 12.44 22.11 16.51
C GLY A 311 12.64 20.62 16.14
N VAL A 312 13.71 19.99 16.64
CA VAL A 312 13.98 18.55 16.40
C VAL A 312 13.32 17.66 17.45
N THR A 313 12.96 18.21 18.62
CA THR A 313 12.31 17.47 19.73
C THR A 313 11.08 18.21 20.24
N ASP A 314 9.91 17.58 20.17
CA ASP A 314 8.61 18.18 20.52
C ASP A 314 8.42 18.37 22.02
N TYR A 315 9.07 17.54 22.85
CA TYR A 315 8.93 17.60 24.31
C TYR A 315 10.25 17.45 25.05
N LEU A 316 10.50 18.40 25.95
CA LEU A 316 11.61 18.35 26.91
C LEU A 316 11.17 17.67 28.22
N ALA A 317 11.82 16.56 28.55
CA ALA A 317 11.68 15.84 29.81
C ALA A 317 12.79 16.25 30.80
N VAL A 318 12.53 16.13 32.10
CA VAL A 318 13.51 16.51 33.16
C VAL A 318 14.33 15.33 33.68
N ASP A 319 13.82 14.11 33.50
CA ASP A 319 14.47 12.84 33.83
C ASP A 319 13.87 11.70 32.97
N ASP A 320 14.43 10.50 33.12
CA ASP A 320 13.92 9.28 32.46
C ASP A 320 12.44 9.00 32.77
N ALA A 321 11.97 9.29 33.99
CA ALA A 321 10.62 8.95 34.43
C ALA A 321 9.57 9.88 33.78
N HIS A 322 9.83 11.19 33.74
CA HIS A 322 9.01 12.16 33.03
C HIS A 322 8.97 11.83 31.53
N ALA A 323 10.09 11.44 30.93
CA ALA A 323 10.16 11.07 29.51
C ALA A 323 9.23 9.89 29.17
N LEU A 324 9.17 8.88 30.05
CA LEU A 324 8.26 7.74 29.88
C LEU A 324 6.79 8.12 30.11
N VAL A 325 6.49 9.03 31.04
CA VAL A 325 5.12 9.59 31.19
C VAL A 325 4.68 10.35 29.94
N LEU A 326 5.58 11.12 29.31
CA LEU A 326 5.32 11.79 28.03
C LEU A 326 5.09 10.78 26.90
N ALA A 327 5.91 9.73 26.79
CA ALA A 327 5.75 8.68 25.78
C ALA A 327 4.40 7.95 25.93
N ARG A 328 3.99 7.62 27.17
CA ARG A 328 2.65 7.09 27.46
C ARG A 328 1.55 8.06 27.03
N ARG A 329 1.69 9.36 27.30
CA ARG A 329 0.72 10.40 26.90
C ARG A 329 0.56 10.45 25.38
N SER A 330 1.66 10.44 24.63
CA SER A 330 1.65 10.37 23.16
C SER A 330 0.89 9.13 22.66
N VAL A 331 1.17 7.94 23.19
CA VAL A 331 0.41 6.72 22.87
C VAL A 331 -1.11 6.87 23.18
N GLY A 332 -1.45 7.54 24.28
CA GLY A 332 -2.84 7.84 24.65
C GLY A 332 -3.56 8.81 23.69
N ASN A 333 -2.83 9.60 22.92
CA ASN A 333 -3.36 10.58 21.97
C ASN A 333 -3.55 10.01 20.54
N LEU A 334 -3.01 8.83 20.23
CA LEU A 334 -2.96 8.24 18.87
C LEU A 334 -4.33 7.94 18.22
N ASN A 335 -5.46 8.18 18.91
CA ASN A 335 -6.81 7.88 18.44
C ASN A 335 -6.99 6.41 18.00
N TRP A 336 -6.17 5.51 18.57
CA TRP A 336 -6.03 4.14 18.12
C TRP A 336 -7.28 3.30 18.44
N HIS A 337 -7.69 2.44 17.50
CA HIS A 337 -8.85 1.54 17.58
C HIS A 337 -10.24 2.20 17.79
N ARG A 338 -10.41 3.51 17.56
CA ARG A 338 -11.68 4.25 17.74
C ARG A 338 -12.93 3.61 17.10
N ASN A 339 -12.77 2.85 16.01
CA ASN A 339 -13.84 2.20 15.25
C ASN A 339 -14.00 0.69 15.51
N GLN A 340 -13.20 0.08 16.40
CA GLN A 340 -13.49 -1.29 16.82
C GLN A 340 -14.67 -1.26 17.79
N THR A 341 -15.82 -1.78 17.36
CA THR A 341 -16.91 -2.14 18.28
C THR A 341 -16.34 -3.02 19.39
N ILE A 342 -16.58 -2.63 20.65
CA ILE A 342 -16.08 -3.34 21.83
C ILE A 342 -16.68 -4.74 21.83
N THR A 343 -15.94 -5.66 21.21
CA THR A 343 -16.27 -7.07 21.15
C THR A 343 -15.90 -7.63 22.51
N PRO A 344 -16.80 -8.33 23.23
CA PRO A 344 -16.45 -8.97 24.48
C PRO A 344 -15.20 -9.83 24.30
N GLN A 345 -14.30 -9.82 25.29
CA GLN A 345 -13.14 -10.72 25.32
C GLN A 345 -13.60 -12.14 24.97
N PRO A 346 -13.00 -12.81 23.98
CA PRO A 346 -13.48 -14.12 23.53
C PRO A 346 -13.58 -15.09 24.70
N SER A 347 -14.74 -15.72 24.86
CA SER A 347 -14.94 -16.74 25.90
C SER A 347 -14.21 -18.03 25.48
N PHE A 348 -12.96 -18.16 25.88
CA PHE A 348 -12.13 -19.33 25.60
C PHE A 348 -12.27 -20.40 26.69
N GLN A 349 -11.99 -21.65 26.31
CA GLN A 349 -11.78 -22.75 27.24
C GLN A 349 -10.27 -22.96 27.42
N GLU A 350 -9.80 -23.34 28.60
CA GLU A 350 -8.42 -23.83 28.74
C GLU A 350 -8.31 -25.28 28.23
N PRO A 351 -7.09 -25.79 27.95
CA PRO A 351 -6.89 -27.19 27.57
C PRO A 351 -7.29 -28.13 28.72
N LEU A 352 -7.70 -29.35 28.40
CA LEU A 352 -8.08 -30.38 29.37
C LEU A 352 -6.86 -31.02 30.08
N TYR A 353 -5.65 -30.76 29.59
CA TYR A 353 -4.40 -31.35 30.04
C TYR A 353 -3.36 -30.25 30.34
N ASP A 354 -2.52 -30.44 31.36
CA ASP A 354 -1.59 -29.41 31.83
C ASP A 354 -0.45 -29.16 30.81
N PRO A 355 -0.23 -27.91 30.35
CA PRO A 355 0.90 -27.55 29.50
C PRO A 355 2.28 -27.93 30.07
N GLN A 356 2.44 -28.06 31.40
CA GLN A 356 3.68 -28.51 32.04
C GLN A 356 4.06 -29.97 31.71
N GLU A 357 3.13 -30.77 31.19
CA GLU A 357 3.39 -32.14 30.75
C GLU A 357 4.20 -32.20 29.44
N LEU A 358 4.23 -31.11 28.65
CA LEU A 358 4.96 -31.03 27.38
C LEU A 358 6.44 -31.41 27.51
N SER A 359 7.07 -31.04 28.63
CA SER A 359 8.46 -31.39 28.94
C SER A 359 8.70 -32.90 29.03
N GLY A 360 7.74 -33.67 29.58
CA GLY A 360 7.80 -35.12 29.67
C GLY A 360 7.35 -35.85 28.40
N ILE A 361 6.53 -35.21 27.57
CA ILE A 361 6.09 -35.75 26.28
C ILE A 361 7.24 -35.75 25.25
N VAL A 362 8.05 -34.69 25.24
CA VAL A 362 9.01 -34.45 24.15
C VAL A 362 10.46 -34.80 24.51
N GLY A 363 10.97 -34.37 25.67
CA GLY A 363 12.37 -34.58 26.06
C GLY A 363 13.40 -34.00 25.07
N THR A 364 14.68 -34.40 25.22
CA THR A 364 15.79 -33.89 24.39
C THR A 364 16.25 -34.86 23.30
N ASN A 365 15.84 -36.13 23.35
CA ASN A 365 16.24 -37.15 22.38
C ASN A 365 15.38 -37.10 21.11
N LEU A 366 15.75 -36.22 20.17
CA LEU A 366 15.08 -36.02 18.88
C LEU A 366 15.05 -37.25 17.94
N ARG A 367 15.64 -38.40 18.32
CA ARG A 367 15.47 -39.68 17.61
C ARG A 367 14.19 -40.43 18.03
N ARG A 368 13.55 -40.04 19.14
CA ARG A 368 12.22 -40.53 19.55
C ARG A 368 11.13 -39.77 18.79
N GLN A 369 10.05 -40.46 18.41
CA GLN A 369 8.91 -39.80 17.76
C GLN A 369 8.12 -38.99 18.80
N ILE A 370 7.96 -37.69 18.54
CA ILE A 370 7.05 -36.83 19.31
C ILE A 370 5.61 -37.15 18.89
N ALA A 371 4.76 -37.50 19.87
CA ALA A 371 3.32 -37.66 19.66
C ALA A 371 2.66 -36.28 19.48
N ILE A 372 2.62 -35.78 18.24
CA ILE A 372 2.29 -34.37 17.98
C ILE A 372 0.86 -33.97 18.39
N HIS A 373 -0.09 -34.90 18.37
CA HIS A 373 -1.45 -34.70 18.91
C HIS A 373 -1.44 -34.37 20.41
N GLU A 374 -0.52 -34.93 21.20
CA GLU A 374 -0.39 -34.63 22.64
C GLU A 374 0.15 -33.22 22.89
N VAL A 375 0.91 -32.66 21.93
CA VAL A 375 1.35 -31.26 21.94
C VAL A 375 0.18 -30.34 21.59
N ILE A 376 -0.56 -30.66 20.53
CA ILE A 376 -1.76 -29.91 20.11
C ILE A 376 -2.78 -29.85 21.26
N ALA A 377 -3.08 -30.99 21.88
CA ALA A 377 -4.04 -31.11 22.98
C ALA A 377 -3.74 -30.25 24.21
N ARG A 378 -2.50 -29.77 24.37
CA ARG A 378 -2.04 -28.93 25.49
C ARG A 378 -1.85 -27.45 25.12
N ILE A 379 -2.07 -27.07 23.86
CA ILE A 379 -2.03 -25.66 23.43
C ILE A 379 -3.38 -25.12 22.94
N VAL A 380 -4.33 -25.98 22.56
CA VAL A 380 -5.65 -25.58 22.02
C VAL A 380 -6.74 -25.56 23.09
N ASP A 381 -7.73 -24.68 22.89
CA ASP A 381 -8.88 -24.50 23.78
C ASP A 381 -9.70 -25.80 23.89
N GLY A 382 -10.02 -26.21 25.11
CA GLY A 382 -10.78 -27.45 25.39
C GLY A 382 -10.14 -28.74 24.87
N SER A 383 -8.84 -28.72 24.51
CA SER A 383 -8.14 -29.81 23.81
C SER A 383 -8.85 -30.27 22.52
N SER A 384 -9.64 -29.39 21.89
CA SER A 384 -10.46 -29.69 20.72
C SER A 384 -9.73 -29.40 19.40
N PHE A 385 -9.76 -30.36 18.47
CA PHE A 385 -9.04 -30.32 17.21
C PHE A 385 -9.81 -31.03 16.08
N ASP A 386 -10.31 -30.22 15.13
CA ASP A 386 -11.01 -30.67 13.94
C ASP A 386 -10.00 -31.24 12.90
N GLU A 387 -9.49 -32.48 13.06
CA GLU A 387 -8.46 -32.99 12.13
C GLU A 387 -8.98 -33.15 10.69
N PHE A 388 -8.35 -32.43 9.76
CA PHE A 388 -8.54 -32.55 8.33
C PHE A 388 -7.71 -33.72 7.78
N LYS A 389 -8.37 -34.66 7.09
CA LYS A 389 -7.74 -35.84 6.46
C LYS A 389 -6.83 -36.67 7.41
N PRO A 390 -7.33 -37.18 8.55
CA PRO A 390 -6.51 -38.02 9.45
C PRO A 390 -5.97 -39.29 8.77
N LEU A 391 -6.74 -39.91 7.87
CA LEU A 391 -6.40 -41.17 7.19
C LEU A 391 -5.56 -41.01 5.90
N TYR A 392 -5.00 -39.84 5.61
CA TYR A 392 -4.21 -39.58 4.40
C TYR A 392 -3.02 -38.68 4.71
N GLY A 393 -1.80 -39.05 4.28
CA GLY A 393 -0.60 -38.27 4.55
C GLY A 393 -0.30 -38.07 6.05
N SER A 394 -0.49 -39.13 6.86
CA SER A 394 -0.51 -39.09 8.32
C SER A 394 0.77 -38.62 9.02
N THR A 395 1.89 -38.50 8.29
CA THR A 395 3.12 -37.86 8.81
C THR A 395 3.04 -36.33 8.85
N LEU A 396 1.97 -35.73 8.32
CA LEU A 396 1.60 -34.34 8.55
C LEU A 396 0.18 -34.29 9.10
N VAL A 397 0.05 -33.84 10.34
CA VAL A 397 -1.23 -33.59 11.01
C VAL A 397 -1.69 -32.19 10.63
N THR A 398 -2.96 -32.04 10.25
CA THR A 398 -3.54 -30.75 9.86
C THR A 398 -4.97 -30.65 10.32
N GLY A 399 -5.39 -29.54 10.92
CA GLY A 399 -6.78 -29.41 11.41
C GLY A 399 -7.07 -28.04 12.00
N PHE A 400 -8.35 -27.77 12.26
CA PHE A 400 -8.78 -26.51 12.86
C PHE A 400 -8.84 -26.61 14.39
N ALA A 401 -8.54 -25.51 15.06
CA ALA A 401 -8.60 -25.39 16.52
C ALA A 401 -8.92 -23.95 16.92
N GLU A 402 -8.99 -23.69 18.22
CA GLU A 402 -9.04 -22.35 18.81
C GLU A 402 -7.92 -22.20 19.85
N ILE A 403 -7.36 -20.99 19.96
CA ILE A 403 -6.39 -20.61 21.00
C ILE A 403 -6.79 -19.23 21.52
N TYR A 404 -7.20 -19.16 22.79
CA TYR A 404 -7.82 -17.97 23.40
C TYR A 404 -8.99 -17.42 22.56
N GLY A 405 -9.82 -18.31 22.00
CA GLY A 405 -10.96 -17.98 21.15
C GLY A 405 -10.63 -17.51 19.74
N HIS A 406 -9.35 -17.42 19.36
CA HIS A 406 -8.95 -17.19 17.96
C HIS A 406 -8.99 -18.51 17.20
N LYS A 407 -9.84 -18.61 16.16
CA LYS A 407 -9.84 -19.77 15.25
C LYS A 407 -8.53 -19.85 14.48
N VAL A 408 -7.88 -21.01 14.46
CA VAL A 408 -6.58 -21.26 13.82
C VAL A 408 -6.59 -22.55 13.01
N GLY A 409 -5.72 -22.63 12.00
CA GLY A 409 -5.37 -23.87 11.30
C GLY A 409 -3.98 -24.33 11.71
N ILE A 410 -3.86 -25.53 12.25
CA ILE A 410 -2.58 -26.09 12.70
C ILE A 410 -2.03 -27.03 11.61
N VAL A 411 -0.72 -26.97 11.37
CA VAL A 411 0.03 -27.81 10.43
C VAL A 411 1.27 -28.34 11.17
N ALA A 412 1.30 -29.64 11.48
CA ALA A 412 2.21 -30.17 12.49
C ALA A 412 2.85 -31.51 12.06
N ASN A 413 4.18 -31.64 12.23
CA ASN A 413 4.88 -32.85 11.79
C ASN A 413 4.69 -34.03 12.73
N ASN A 414 4.44 -35.21 12.14
CA ASN A 414 4.36 -36.51 12.80
C ASN A 414 5.29 -37.53 12.09
N GLY A 415 6.44 -37.06 11.58
CA GLY A 415 7.39 -37.85 10.79
C GLY A 415 7.89 -37.11 9.54
N ILE A 416 8.57 -37.84 8.65
CA ILE A 416 9.09 -37.33 7.38
C ILE A 416 7.98 -36.96 6.39
N LEU A 417 8.23 -35.97 5.52
CA LEU A 417 7.24 -35.55 4.51
C LEU A 417 7.24 -36.49 3.29
N PHE A 418 6.07 -37.04 2.98
CA PHE A 418 5.79 -37.77 1.74
C PHE A 418 5.03 -36.88 0.73
N SER A 419 4.82 -37.38 -0.49
CA SER A 419 3.99 -36.72 -1.52
C SER A 419 2.58 -36.41 -1.00
N GLU A 420 1.97 -37.37 -0.31
CA GLU A 420 0.61 -37.34 0.22
C GLU A 420 0.48 -36.29 1.33
N SER A 421 1.46 -36.29 2.26
CA SER A 421 1.57 -35.30 3.33
C SER A 421 1.72 -33.88 2.77
N SER A 422 2.51 -33.72 1.70
CA SER A 422 2.69 -32.44 1.02
C SER A 422 1.42 -31.95 0.33
N LEU A 423 0.67 -32.86 -0.33
CA LEU A 423 -0.61 -32.58 -0.96
C LEU A 423 -1.73 -32.29 0.06
N LYS A 424 -1.70 -32.93 1.24
CA LYS A 424 -2.56 -32.62 2.39
C LYS A 424 -2.29 -31.20 2.90
N GLY A 425 -1.02 -30.90 3.20
CA GLY A 425 -0.61 -29.58 3.69
C GLY A 425 -0.94 -28.44 2.72
N ALA A 426 -0.62 -28.59 1.43
CA ALA A 426 -0.91 -27.58 0.41
C ALA A 426 -2.40 -27.21 0.34
N HIS A 427 -3.28 -28.23 0.30
CA HIS A 427 -4.73 -28.03 0.30
C HIS A 427 -5.21 -27.39 1.62
N PHE A 428 -4.72 -27.85 2.77
CA PHE A 428 -5.12 -27.29 4.06
C PHE A 428 -4.71 -25.82 4.23
N VAL A 429 -3.49 -25.45 3.81
CA VAL A 429 -2.99 -24.07 3.81
C VAL A 429 -3.83 -23.18 2.88
N GLN A 430 -4.15 -23.65 1.67
CA GLN A 430 -5.06 -22.96 0.75
C GLN A 430 -6.47 -22.78 1.33
N LEU A 431 -6.98 -23.78 2.06
CA LEU A 431 -8.30 -23.74 2.72
C LEU A 431 -8.34 -22.73 3.87
N CYS A 432 -7.25 -22.61 4.64
CA CYS A 432 -7.11 -21.58 5.67
C CYS A 432 -7.03 -20.18 5.05
N GLY A 433 -6.25 -20.03 3.96
CA GLY A 433 -6.18 -18.80 3.17
C GLY A 433 -7.53 -18.31 2.67
N LYS A 434 -8.30 -19.19 2.00
CA LYS A 434 -9.66 -18.87 1.50
C LYS A 434 -10.67 -18.52 2.62
N ARG A 435 -10.36 -18.87 3.88
CA ARG A 435 -11.19 -18.58 5.06
C ARG A 435 -10.63 -17.45 5.93
N HIS A 436 -9.50 -16.85 5.55
CA HIS A 436 -8.73 -15.89 6.36
C HIS A 436 -8.38 -16.38 7.78
N ILE A 437 -8.16 -17.69 7.94
CA ILE A 437 -7.81 -18.33 9.21
C ILE A 437 -6.27 -18.30 9.39
N PRO A 438 -5.74 -17.74 10.50
CA PRO A 438 -4.32 -17.80 10.83
C PRO A 438 -3.76 -19.24 10.90
N LEU A 439 -2.50 -19.40 10.51
CA LEU A 439 -1.81 -20.69 10.45
C LEU A 439 -0.75 -20.83 11.54
N ILE A 440 -0.68 -22.00 12.17
CA ILE A 440 0.32 -22.37 13.16
C ILE A 440 1.08 -23.60 12.68
N PHE A 441 2.40 -23.47 12.53
CA PHE A 441 3.29 -24.54 12.11
C PHE A 441 4.07 -25.09 13.31
N LEU A 442 3.93 -26.39 13.60
CA LEU A 442 4.71 -27.09 14.62
C LEU A 442 5.78 -27.94 13.94
N GLN A 443 7.03 -27.47 13.95
CA GLN A 443 8.14 -28.11 13.25
C GLN A 443 8.79 -29.23 14.08
N ASN A 444 8.71 -30.45 13.55
CA ASN A 444 9.54 -31.58 13.96
C ASN A 444 9.82 -32.46 12.73
N ILE A 445 10.70 -31.98 11.85
CA ILE A 445 10.93 -32.50 10.52
C ILE A 445 12.42 -32.74 10.23
N SER A 446 12.77 -33.99 9.98
CA SER A 446 14.12 -34.42 9.56
C SER A 446 14.33 -34.38 8.04
N GLY A 447 13.27 -34.23 7.25
CA GLY A 447 13.33 -34.08 5.80
C GLY A 447 12.14 -34.70 5.05
N PHE A 448 12.25 -34.73 3.72
CA PHE A 448 11.35 -35.47 2.83
C PHE A 448 11.82 -36.92 2.68
N MET A 449 10.92 -37.82 2.26
CA MET A 449 11.31 -39.17 1.84
C MET A 449 12.24 -39.10 0.62
N VAL A 450 13.30 -39.90 0.62
CA VAL A 450 14.29 -39.99 -0.47
C VAL A 450 14.26 -41.37 -1.14
N GLY A 451 14.66 -41.43 -2.41
CA GLY A 451 14.80 -42.69 -3.16
C GLY A 451 14.08 -42.67 -4.51
N GLN A 452 14.42 -43.63 -5.38
CA GLN A 452 14.01 -43.61 -6.79
C GLN A 452 12.49 -43.55 -6.97
N ASP A 453 11.71 -44.25 -6.14
CA ASP A 453 10.25 -44.31 -6.27
C ASP A 453 9.55 -43.08 -5.68
N ALA A 454 10.15 -42.40 -4.70
CA ALA A 454 9.68 -41.09 -4.23
C ALA A 454 9.83 -40.03 -5.33
N GLU A 455 10.95 -40.04 -6.06
CA GLU A 455 11.17 -39.15 -7.20
C GLU A 455 10.27 -39.49 -8.40
N LYS A 456 10.08 -40.77 -8.74
CA LYS A 456 9.08 -41.19 -9.75
C LYS A 456 7.65 -40.75 -9.38
N GLY A 457 7.29 -40.85 -8.10
CA GLY A 457 6.04 -40.32 -7.54
C GLY A 457 5.95 -38.79 -7.56
N GLY A 458 7.06 -38.10 -7.86
CA GLY A 458 7.13 -36.66 -7.98
C GLY A 458 7.14 -35.94 -6.64
N ILE A 459 7.87 -36.46 -5.65
CA ILE A 459 7.93 -35.83 -4.33
C ILE A 459 8.41 -34.37 -4.40
N ALA A 460 9.39 -34.05 -5.26
CA ALA A 460 9.81 -32.68 -5.51
C ALA A 460 8.65 -31.77 -5.99
N LYS A 461 7.88 -32.17 -7.01
CA LYS A 461 6.72 -31.40 -7.50
C LYS A 461 5.54 -31.36 -6.52
N ASN A 462 5.52 -32.20 -5.49
CA ASN A 462 4.46 -32.23 -4.47
C ASN A 462 4.85 -31.40 -3.24
N GLY A 463 6.10 -31.48 -2.78
CA GLY A 463 6.68 -30.56 -1.81
C GLY A 463 6.64 -29.11 -2.31
N ALA A 464 6.91 -28.88 -3.59
CA ALA A 464 6.79 -27.56 -4.22
C ALA A 464 5.38 -26.93 -4.02
N LYS A 465 4.29 -27.72 -4.11
CA LYS A 465 2.92 -27.20 -3.90
C LYS A 465 2.69 -26.72 -2.46
N LEU A 466 3.27 -27.41 -1.48
CA LEU A 466 3.22 -27.01 -0.08
C LEU A 466 4.00 -25.71 0.11
N VAL A 467 5.23 -25.62 -0.43
CA VAL A 467 6.06 -24.41 -0.38
C VAL A 467 5.35 -23.22 -1.05
N THR A 468 4.78 -23.38 -2.24
CA THR A 468 3.98 -22.34 -2.91
C THR A 468 2.79 -21.90 -2.06
N ALA A 469 2.03 -22.83 -1.46
CA ALA A 469 0.91 -22.49 -0.60
C ALA A 469 1.34 -21.70 0.65
N VAL A 470 2.45 -22.08 1.28
CA VAL A 470 3.02 -21.40 2.46
C VAL A 470 3.54 -20.00 2.11
N SER A 471 4.20 -19.83 0.97
CA SER A 471 4.65 -18.52 0.48
C SER A 471 3.48 -17.59 0.18
N CYS A 472 2.53 -18.02 -0.66
CA CYS A 472 1.55 -17.14 -1.29
C CYS A 472 0.31 -16.83 -0.44
N VAL A 473 0.14 -17.45 0.74
CA VAL A 473 -1.03 -17.19 1.59
C VAL A 473 -0.85 -15.92 2.45
N ASP A 474 -1.72 -14.91 2.24
CA ASP A 474 -1.86 -13.71 3.08
C ASP A 474 -2.81 -13.98 4.27
N VAL A 475 -2.31 -14.76 5.22
CA VAL A 475 -2.86 -14.88 6.58
C VAL A 475 -1.71 -14.79 7.59
N PRO A 476 -1.96 -14.41 8.86
CA PRO A 476 -0.94 -14.49 9.89
C PRO A 476 -0.42 -15.93 10.02
N LYS A 477 0.89 -16.11 9.88
CA LYS A 477 1.60 -17.39 10.01
C LYS A 477 2.47 -17.34 11.27
N PHE A 478 2.41 -18.37 12.11
CA PHE A 478 3.22 -18.50 13.32
C PHE A 478 3.93 -19.86 13.29
N THR A 479 5.18 -19.91 13.74
CA THR A 479 5.99 -21.14 13.68
C THR A 479 6.61 -21.44 15.05
N VAL A 480 6.54 -22.69 15.49
CA VAL A 480 7.17 -23.17 16.72
C VAL A 480 7.99 -24.42 16.38
N VAL A 481 9.30 -24.38 16.60
CA VAL A 481 10.19 -25.53 16.40
C VAL A 481 10.25 -26.32 17.70
N VAL A 482 9.54 -27.46 17.73
CA VAL A 482 9.36 -28.32 18.91
C VAL A 482 10.34 -29.51 18.95
N GLY A 483 11.09 -29.70 17.86
CA GLY A 483 12.07 -30.77 17.71
C GLY A 483 13.09 -30.47 16.61
N SER A 484 13.18 -31.32 15.58
CA SER A 484 14.10 -31.08 14.47
C SER A 484 13.52 -30.12 13.42
N SER A 485 14.36 -29.30 12.80
CA SER A 485 14.06 -28.49 11.63
C SER A 485 15.20 -28.64 10.61
N ALA A 486 15.14 -29.71 9.80
CA ALA A 486 16.20 -30.05 8.85
C ALA A 486 15.81 -29.83 7.39
N GLY A 487 16.73 -29.21 6.63
CA GLY A 487 16.71 -29.12 5.17
C GLY A 487 15.41 -28.57 4.59
N ALA A 488 14.95 -29.15 3.46
CA ALA A 488 13.71 -28.72 2.80
C ALA A 488 12.44 -28.84 3.68
N GLY A 489 12.50 -29.62 4.76
CA GLY A 489 11.42 -29.71 5.75
C GLY A 489 11.12 -28.38 6.42
N ASN A 490 12.16 -27.60 6.76
CA ASN A 490 12.02 -26.24 7.30
C ASN A 490 11.21 -25.34 6.34
N TYR A 491 11.43 -25.49 5.03
CA TYR A 491 10.80 -24.66 4.01
C TYR A 491 9.31 -24.95 3.87
N GLY A 492 8.95 -26.24 3.76
CA GLY A 492 7.55 -26.67 3.67
C GLY A 492 6.72 -26.39 4.93
N MET A 493 7.36 -26.13 6.07
CA MET A 493 6.73 -25.88 7.36
C MET A 493 6.83 -24.42 7.83
N CYS A 494 6.99 -23.46 6.91
CA CYS A 494 7.07 -22.02 7.22
C CYS A 494 8.24 -21.64 8.16
N GLY A 495 9.44 -22.08 7.82
CA GLY A 495 10.69 -21.60 8.45
C GLY A 495 10.98 -20.12 8.16
N ARG A 496 12.09 -19.62 8.70
CA ARG A 496 12.42 -18.18 8.77
C ARG A 496 12.33 -17.41 7.44
N ALA A 497 12.62 -18.07 6.31
CA ALA A 497 12.55 -17.48 4.97
C ALA A 497 11.12 -17.27 4.42
N TYR A 498 10.07 -17.74 5.11
CA TYR A 498 8.67 -17.72 4.65
C TYR A 498 7.81 -16.71 5.42
N SER A 499 8.46 -15.73 6.05
CA SER A 499 7.87 -14.63 6.85
C SER A 499 6.72 -15.05 7.78
N PRO A 500 6.95 -15.96 8.74
CA PRO A 500 6.08 -16.08 9.90
C PRO A 500 6.17 -14.79 10.75
N ARG A 501 5.01 -14.32 11.22
CA ARG A 501 4.86 -13.11 12.06
C ARG A 501 5.70 -13.22 13.33
N LEU A 502 5.75 -14.43 13.91
CA LEU A 502 6.74 -14.83 14.91
C LEU A 502 7.16 -16.29 14.66
N LEU A 503 8.46 -16.58 14.86
CA LEU A 503 9.01 -17.93 14.91
C LEU A 503 9.71 -18.13 16.26
N PHE A 504 9.36 -19.17 17.01
CA PHE A 504 10.01 -19.52 18.28
C PHE A 504 10.59 -20.94 18.25
N THR A 505 11.55 -21.18 19.12
CA THR A 505 12.31 -22.44 19.23
C THR A 505 12.20 -23.00 20.65
N TRP A 506 12.08 -24.32 20.83
CA TRP A 506 12.14 -24.97 22.16
C TRP A 506 13.60 -25.29 22.58
N PRO A 507 13.91 -25.49 23.88
CA PRO A 507 15.29 -25.68 24.35
C PRO A 507 15.98 -26.92 23.81
N ASN A 508 15.20 -27.95 23.43
CA ASN A 508 15.67 -29.20 22.84
C ASN A 508 15.88 -29.14 21.31
N ALA A 509 15.36 -28.10 20.65
CA ALA A 509 15.17 -28.10 19.20
C ALA A 509 16.48 -27.84 18.44
N LYS A 510 16.57 -28.39 17.23
CA LYS A 510 17.79 -28.31 16.39
C LYS A 510 17.47 -27.98 14.94
N THR A 511 18.11 -26.93 14.42
CA THR A 511 17.88 -26.37 13.08
C THR A 511 19.14 -26.49 12.24
N SER A 512 19.08 -27.18 11.09
CA SER A 512 20.26 -27.41 10.25
C SER A 512 19.91 -27.70 8.78
N VAL A 513 20.91 -27.73 7.89
CA VAL A 513 20.73 -28.14 6.49
C VAL A 513 20.43 -29.66 6.37
N MET A 514 21.04 -30.47 7.25
CA MET A 514 20.76 -31.89 7.47
C MET A 514 21.39 -32.32 8.82
N GLY A 515 21.13 -33.54 9.31
CA GLY A 515 21.71 -34.01 10.56
C GLY A 515 23.24 -34.15 10.50
N ALA A 516 23.95 -33.88 11.60
CA ALA A 516 25.42 -33.86 11.64
C ALA A 516 26.06 -35.18 11.18
N GLU A 517 25.43 -36.33 11.46
CA GLU A 517 25.86 -37.65 10.99
C GLU A 517 25.71 -37.81 9.47
N GLN A 518 24.60 -37.35 8.90
CA GLN A 518 24.36 -37.39 7.46
C GLN A 518 25.37 -36.51 6.72
N LEU A 519 25.64 -35.31 7.22
CA LEU A 519 26.57 -34.38 6.60
C LEU A 519 28.03 -34.88 6.66
N SER A 520 28.45 -35.50 7.77
CA SER A 520 29.77 -36.15 7.85
C SER A 520 29.92 -37.25 6.81
N SER A 521 29.00 -38.22 6.77
CA SER A 521 29.07 -39.35 5.83
C SER A 521 28.95 -38.92 4.35
N VAL A 522 28.20 -37.84 4.05
CA VAL A 522 28.18 -37.26 2.70
C VAL A 522 29.53 -36.61 2.36
N MET A 523 30.16 -35.88 3.29
CA MET A 523 31.48 -35.28 3.06
C MET A 523 32.61 -36.31 2.95
N GLU A 524 32.51 -37.44 3.65
CA GLU A 524 33.37 -38.61 3.49
C GLU A 524 33.19 -39.24 2.10
N ALA A 525 31.93 -39.47 1.67
CA ALA A 525 31.60 -40.11 0.39
C ALA A 525 32.02 -39.29 -0.85
N VAL A 526 32.03 -37.94 -0.77
CA VAL A 526 32.54 -37.09 -1.86
C VAL A 526 34.07 -36.90 -1.86
N GLY A 527 34.80 -37.74 -1.12
CA GLY A 527 36.26 -37.87 -1.23
C GLY A 527 37.06 -36.70 -0.66
N LYS A 528 36.45 -35.84 0.15
CA LYS A 528 37.20 -34.79 0.88
C LYS A 528 37.80 -35.37 2.16
N LYS A 529 38.96 -34.86 2.54
CA LYS A 529 39.58 -35.15 3.84
C LYS A 529 38.69 -34.52 4.91
N VAL A 530 37.86 -35.32 5.58
CA VAL A 530 36.92 -34.81 6.59
C VAL A 530 37.68 -34.44 7.87
N ASP A 531 37.44 -33.20 8.30
CA ASP A 531 37.85 -32.66 9.58
C ASP A 531 37.18 -33.45 10.72
N PRO A 532 37.92 -34.10 11.64
CA PRO A 532 37.32 -34.83 12.76
C PRO A 532 36.43 -33.97 13.67
N ALA A 533 36.64 -32.64 13.70
CA ALA A 533 35.79 -31.72 14.44
C ALA A 533 34.48 -31.36 13.70
N LEU A 534 34.32 -31.72 12.42
CA LEU A 534 33.16 -31.36 11.59
C LEU A 534 31.84 -31.76 12.25
N LYS A 535 31.71 -33.01 12.71
CA LYS A 535 30.47 -33.50 13.34
C LYS A 535 30.11 -32.68 14.59
N ALA A 536 31.10 -32.40 15.44
CA ALA A 536 30.90 -31.60 16.66
C ALA A 536 30.53 -30.14 16.34
N ARG A 537 31.16 -29.55 15.31
CA ARG A 537 30.85 -28.20 14.84
C ARG A 537 29.41 -28.10 14.31
N ILE A 538 28.98 -29.02 13.45
CA ILE A 538 27.60 -29.03 12.93
C ILE A 538 26.58 -29.22 14.05
N GLU A 539 26.89 -30.07 15.04
CA GLU A 539 26.01 -30.30 16.18
C GLU A 539 25.77 -28.99 16.96
N HIS A 540 26.83 -28.24 17.27
CA HIS A 540 26.76 -26.93 17.93
C HIS A 540 26.10 -25.85 17.04
N GLU A 541 26.47 -25.78 15.75
CA GLU A 541 25.86 -24.87 14.76
C GLU A 541 24.34 -25.11 14.60
N SER A 542 23.82 -26.26 15.06
CA SER A 542 22.39 -26.61 15.03
C SER A 542 21.61 -26.27 16.30
N GLU A 543 22.27 -25.89 17.40
CA GLU A 543 21.65 -25.67 18.71
C GLU A 543 20.72 -24.45 18.70
N ALA A 544 19.62 -24.52 19.47
CA ALA A 544 18.67 -23.41 19.62
C ALA A 544 19.35 -22.10 20.07
N THR A 545 20.35 -22.19 20.97
CA THR A 545 21.19 -21.07 21.42
C THR A 545 21.96 -20.42 20.27
N PHE A 546 22.61 -21.23 19.41
CA PHE A 546 23.38 -20.75 18.27
C PHE A 546 22.50 -20.05 17.22
N GLY A 547 21.32 -20.62 16.93
CA GLY A 547 20.35 -20.05 15.99
C GLY A 547 19.66 -18.79 16.50
N SER A 548 19.23 -18.76 17.77
CA SER A 548 18.58 -17.61 18.39
C SER A 548 19.53 -16.43 18.55
N ALA A 549 20.82 -16.69 18.87
CA ALA A 549 21.86 -15.67 18.84
C ALA A 549 21.99 -14.96 17.48
N ARG A 550 21.72 -15.69 16.39
CA ARG A 550 21.81 -15.23 15.00
C ARG A 550 20.45 -14.83 14.40
N LEU A 551 19.40 -14.75 15.23
CA LEU A 551 18.02 -14.38 14.89
C LEU A 551 17.38 -15.25 13.79
N TRP A 552 17.70 -16.54 13.78
CA TRP A 552 16.94 -17.53 13.00
C TRP A 552 15.52 -17.70 13.55
N ASP A 553 15.35 -17.45 14.84
CA ASP A 553 14.08 -17.30 15.56
C ASP A 553 13.96 -15.93 16.24
N ASP A 554 12.78 -15.68 16.79
CA ASP A 554 12.43 -14.51 17.61
C ASP A 554 12.53 -14.80 19.12
N GLY A 555 13.12 -15.95 19.52
CA GLY A 555 13.36 -16.35 20.90
C GLY A 555 13.27 -17.86 21.15
N ILE A 556 13.96 -18.32 22.20
CA ILE A 556 13.81 -19.66 22.76
C ILE A 556 12.78 -19.60 23.89
N ILE A 557 11.76 -20.45 23.86
CA ILE A 557 10.67 -20.48 24.85
C ILE A 557 10.56 -21.85 25.54
N PRO A 558 10.27 -21.91 26.85
CA PRO A 558 9.87 -23.16 27.51
C PRO A 558 8.63 -23.77 26.83
N PRO A 559 8.54 -25.11 26.69
CA PRO A 559 7.43 -25.78 26.02
C PRO A 559 6.04 -25.34 26.51
N GLU A 560 5.86 -25.24 27.82
CA GLU A 560 4.64 -24.85 28.52
C GLU A 560 4.19 -23.41 28.21
N HIS A 561 5.11 -22.52 27.81
CA HIS A 561 4.78 -21.14 27.44
C HIS A 561 4.21 -21.01 26.01
N THR A 562 4.27 -22.07 25.19
CA THR A 562 3.86 -22.04 23.78
C THR A 562 2.44 -21.51 23.57
N ARG A 563 1.45 -21.96 24.36
CA ARG A 563 0.06 -21.49 24.30
C ARG A 563 -0.03 -19.98 24.51
N ARG A 564 0.57 -19.47 25.59
CA ARG A 564 0.56 -18.04 25.97
C ARG A 564 1.23 -17.17 24.91
N VAL A 565 2.37 -17.61 24.36
CA VAL A 565 3.13 -16.89 23.34
C VAL A 565 2.36 -16.84 22.01
N LEU A 566 1.74 -17.95 21.58
CA LEU A 566 0.84 -17.98 20.42
C LEU A 566 -0.39 -17.08 20.63
N GLY A 567 -0.96 -17.04 21.84
CA GLY A 567 -2.06 -16.15 22.21
C GLY A 567 -1.74 -14.67 22.02
N MET A 568 -0.61 -14.21 22.58
CA MET A 568 -0.12 -12.83 22.36
C MET A 568 0.18 -12.57 20.87
N GLY A 569 0.67 -13.59 20.15
CA GLY A 569 0.86 -13.56 18.70
C GLY A 569 -0.42 -13.30 17.92
N LEU A 570 -1.46 -14.09 18.17
CA LEU A 570 -2.78 -13.99 17.53
C LEU A 570 -3.47 -12.68 17.89
N GLN A 571 -3.39 -12.25 19.16
CA GLN A 571 -3.94 -10.97 19.62
C GLN A 571 -3.35 -9.80 18.84
N MET A 572 -2.02 -9.74 18.65
CA MET A 572 -1.40 -8.63 17.92
C MET A 572 -1.79 -8.64 16.43
N ALA A 573 -1.71 -9.81 15.78
CA ALA A 573 -1.89 -9.93 14.33
C ALA A 573 -3.36 -9.76 13.90
N CYS A 574 -4.32 -10.09 14.76
CA CYS A 574 -5.75 -9.86 14.54
C CYS A 574 -6.23 -8.51 15.10
N GLY A 575 -5.58 -7.97 16.15
CA GLY A 575 -5.99 -6.76 16.87
C GLY A 575 -5.52 -5.45 16.22
N GLY A 576 -4.31 -5.40 15.64
CA GLY A 576 -3.65 -4.18 15.14
C GLY A 576 -4.34 -3.43 13.98
N GLN A 577 -5.57 -3.77 13.62
CA GLN A 577 -6.31 -3.17 12.52
C GLN A 577 -7.27 -2.06 12.99
N ASN A 578 -6.93 -0.81 12.67
CA ASN A 578 -7.93 0.25 12.53
C ASN A 578 -8.78 -0.06 11.28
N LYS A 579 -9.89 -0.80 11.45
CA LYS A 579 -10.90 -0.96 10.39
C LYS A 579 -11.47 0.43 10.06
N GLY A 580 -11.20 0.91 8.84
CA GLY A 580 -11.49 2.29 8.43
C GLY A 580 -10.26 3.21 8.30
N VAL A 581 -9.04 2.69 8.48
CA VAL A 581 -7.89 3.20 7.71
C VAL A 581 -7.75 2.28 6.51
N ASP A 582 -8.09 2.78 5.32
CA ASP A 582 -7.86 2.05 4.08
C ASP A 582 -6.38 1.71 3.94
N ARG A 583 -6.06 0.50 3.44
CA ARG A 583 -4.66 0.18 3.09
C ARG A 583 -4.26 1.18 2.00
N GLU A 584 -3.25 2.03 2.27
CA GLU A 584 -2.64 2.88 1.22
C GLU A 584 -2.38 2.00 -0.01
N SER A 585 -2.91 2.41 -1.16
CA SER A 585 -2.75 1.68 -2.42
C SER A 585 -1.27 1.68 -2.81
N THR A 586 -0.57 0.59 -2.47
CA THR A 586 0.86 0.42 -2.78
C THR A 586 1.07 0.34 -4.28
N TRP A 587 2.28 0.65 -4.74
CA TRP A 587 2.66 0.57 -6.15
C TRP A 587 2.33 -0.82 -6.73
N GLU A 588 2.67 -1.87 -6.00
CA GLU A 588 2.42 -3.26 -6.38
C GLU A 588 0.92 -3.57 -6.48
N SER A 589 0.10 -3.04 -5.56
CA SER A 589 -1.36 -3.25 -5.58
C SER A 589 -2.05 -2.51 -6.74
N ILE A 590 -1.60 -1.30 -7.08
CA ILE A 590 -2.12 -0.56 -8.24
C ILE A 590 -1.71 -1.25 -9.53
N ASN A 591 -0.46 -1.70 -9.65
CA ASN A 591 0.03 -2.42 -10.82
C ASN A 591 -0.71 -3.75 -11.03
N ASP A 592 -0.92 -4.55 -9.96
CA ASP A 592 -1.63 -5.82 -10.02
C ASP A 592 -3.10 -5.67 -10.49
N VAL A 593 -3.82 -4.65 -10.01
CA VAL A 593 -5.19 -4.36 -10.46
C VAL A 593 -5.19 -3.75 -11.86
N SER A 594 -4.32 -2.76 -12.12
CA SER A 594 -4.24 -2.08 -13.42
C SER A 594 -3.90 -3.06 -14.54
N SER A 595 -2.99 -4.02 -14.33
CA SER A 595 -2.62 -5.03 -15.32
C SER A 595 -3.79 -5.95 -15.69
N LYS A 596 -4.63 -6.32 -14.72
CA LYS A 596 -5.85 -7.11 -14.94
C LYS A 596 -6.89 -6.35 -15.77
N VAL A 597 -7.10 -5.08 -15.44
CA VAL A 597 -8.04 -4.21 -16.18
C VAL A 597 -7.50 -3.87 -17.58
N ALA A 598 -6.20 -3.61 -17.72
CA ALA A 598 -5.52 -3.36 -18.99
C ALA A 598 -5.56 -4.58 -19.91
N LYS A 599 -5.33 -5.80 -19.39
CA LYS A 599 -5.50 -7.03 -20.16
C LYS A 599 -6.94 -7.19 -20.66
N GLN A 600 -7.94 -6.88 -19.83
CA GLN A 600 -9.34 -6.92 -20.26
C GLN A 600 -9.70 -5.80 -21.25
N LEU A 601 -9.05 -4.62 -21.18
CA LEU A 601 -9.18 -3.55 -22.18
C LEU A 601 -8.56 -3.95 -23.52
N VAL A 602 -7.35 -4.51 -23.51
CA VAL A 602 -6.66 -4.95 -24.74
C VAL A 602 -7.42 -6.07 -25.44
N ALA A 603 -8.11 -6.94 -24.68
CA ALA A 603 -9.03 -7.93 -25.24
C ALA A 603 -10.23 -7.30 -26.00
N GLN A 604 -10.65 -6.06 -25.69
CA GLN A 604 -11.64 -5.30 -26.47
C GLN A 604 -11.09 -4.80 -27.82
N TYR A 605 -9.78 -4.88 -28.05
CA TYR A 605 -9.14 -4.41 -29.28
C TYR A 605 -8.58 -5.56 -30.11
N ALA A 606 -7.89 -6.52 -29.49
CA ALA A 606 -7.27 -7.64 -30.17
C ALA A 606 -7.21 -8.90 -29.31
N THR A 607 -7.39 -10.06 -29.94
CA THR A 607 -6.95 -11.33 -29.35
C THR A 607 -5.47 -11.55 -29.66
N ILE A 608 -4.68 -11.86 -28.64
CA ILE A 608 -3.25 -12.16 -28.75
C ILE A 608 -3.06 -13.66 -28.53
N ASP A 609 -2.46 -14.38 -29.49
CA ASP A 609 -2.13 -15.81 -29.39
C ASP A 609 -0.74 -16.12 -29.97
N ASP A 610 -0.35 -17.41 -30.02
CA ASP A 610 0.96 -17.88 -30.50
C ASP A 610 1.28 -17.49 -31.96
N LYS A 611 0.33 -16.95 -32.72
CA LYS A 611 0.48 -16.47 -34.11
C LYS A 611 0.59 -14.95 -34.21
N GLY A 612 0.39 -14.23 -33.12
CA GLY A 612 0.52 -12.77 -33.03
C GLY A 612 -0.74 -12.05 -32.56
N ILE A 613 -0.92 -10.82 -33.04
CA ILE A 613 -2.01 -9.92 -32.64
C ILE A 613 -3.09 -9.94 -33.72
N HIS A 614 -4.31 -10.33 -33.36
CA HIS A 614 -5.47 -10.36 -34.25
C HIS A 614 -6.49 -9.29 -33.80
N VAL A 615 -6.49 -8.15 -34.50
CA VAL A 615 -7.32 -6.98 -34.19
C VAL A 615 -8.79 -7.23 -34.55
N LEU A 616 -9.69 -6.98 -33.61
CA LEU A 616 -11.13 -7.26 -33.74
C LEU A 616 -11.83 -6.34 -34.75
N GLY A 617 -11.39 -5.07 -34.86
CA GLY A 617 -11.81 -4.13 -35.91
C GLY A 617 -11.20 -4.40 -37.29
N GLY A 618 -10.46 -5.50 -37.46
CA GLY A 618 -9.86 -5.93 -38.74
C GLY A 618 -8.58 -5.18 -39.15
N TYR A 619 -8.41 -3.93 -38.73
CA TYR A 619 -7.25 -3.08 -39.06
C TYR A 619 -6.65 -2.45 -37.79
N PRO A 620 -5.32 -2.25 -37.70
CA PRO A 620 -4.70 -1.60 -36.55
C PRO A 620 -5.29 -0.20 -36.29
N GLY A 621 -5.54 0.11 -35.02
CA GLY A 621 -6.17 1.36 -34.59
C GLY A 621 -7.67 1.50 -34.89
N ILE A 622 -8.34 0.42 -35.32
CA ILE A 622 -9.79 0.38 -35.47
C ILE A 622 -10.40 -0.55 -34.40
N LEU A 623 -11.45 -0.07 -33.73
CA LEU A 623 -12.30 -0.87 -32.84
C LEU A 623 -13.49 -1.48 -33.61
N TYR A 624 -14.13 -2.50 -33.04
CA TYR A 624 -15.32 -3.12 -33.63
C TYR A 624 -16.61 -2.34 -33.26
N GLU A 625 -17.72 -2.56 -33.99
CA GLU A 625 -19.00 -1.91 -33.69
C GLU A 625 -19.47 -2.22 -32.25
N PRO A 626 -19.94 -1.23 -31.46
CA PRO A 626 -20.42 0.09 -31.89
C PRO A 626 -19.41 1.25 -31.77
N TYR A 627 -18.14 0.98 -31.45
CA TYR A 627 -17.20 2.05 -31.06
C TYR A 627 -16.75 2.92 -32.24
N TYR A 628 -16.56 4.21 -31.97
CA TYR A 628 -16.13 5.20 -32.97
C TYR A 628 -14.61 5.28 -33.12
N TRP A 629 -14.13 5.77 -34.26
CA TRP A 629 -12.70 5.84 -34.60
C TRP A 629 -11.86 6.62 -33.57
N TRP A 630 -12.38 7.74 -33.07
CA TRP A 630 -11.70 8.55 -32.05
C TRP A 630 -11.47 7.80 -30.73
N GLN A 631 -12.37 6.88 -30.38
CA GLN A 631 -12.29 6.09 -29.15
C GLN A 631 -11.09 5.14 -29.17
N ALA A 632 -10.68 4.64 -30.34
CA ALA A 632 -9.47 3.83 -30.47
C ALA A 632 -8.20 4.66 -30.17
N GLY A 633 -8.15 5.91 -30.64
CA GLY A 633 -7.08 6.86 -30.31
C GLY A 633 -7.04 7.21 -28.83
N ALA A 634 -8.22 7.40 -28.22
CA ALA A 634 -8.37 7.66 -26.79
C ALA A 634 -8.01 6.43 -25.91
N MET A 635 -8.33 5.21 -26.38
CA MET A 635 -7.94 3.94 -25.77
C MET A 635 -6.43 3.74 -25.82
N PHE A 636 -5.77 4.00 -26.95
CA PHE A 636 -4.30 3.99 -27.01
C PHE A 636 -3.69 5.03 -26.09
N GLY A 637 -4.31 6.21 -25.95
CA GLY A 637 -3.94 7.19 -24.95
C GLY A 637 -3.96 6.61 -23.53
N THR A 638 -5.02 5.89 -23.19
CA THR A 638 -5.18 5.19 -21.90
C THR A 638 -4.14 4.09 -21.68
N LEU A 639 -3.77 3.34 -22.74
CA LEU A 639 -2.72 2.31 -22.65
C LEU A 639 -1.32 2.92 -22.51
N LEU A 640 -1.07 4.11 -23.07
CA LEU A 640 0.15 4.88 -22.81
C LEU A 640 0.22 5.37 -21.36
N ASP A 641 -0.90 5.83 -20.79
CA ASP A 641 -0.95 6.21 -19.37
C ASP A 641 -0.76 4.98 -18.46
N TYR A 642 -1.33 3.83 -18.82
CA TYR A 642 -1.10 2.57 -18.11
C TYR A 642 0.39 2.17 -18.10
N TRP A 643 1.06 2.19 -19.26
CA TRP A 643 2.50 1.95 -19.34
C TRP A 643 3.28 2.96 -18.48
N HIS A 644 3.02 4.26 -18.65
CA HIS A 644 3.70 5.33 -17.93
C HIS A 644 3.54 5.22 -16.40
N TYR A 645 2.34 4.89 -15.91
CA TYR A 645 2.04 4.80 -14.48
C TYR A 645 2.33 3.44 -13.83
N THR A 646 2.70 2.40 -14.59
CA THR A 646 2.99 1.06 -14.03
C THR A 646 4.37 0.50 -14.40
N GLY A 647 4.95 0.94 -15.52
CA GLY A 647 6.18 0.37 -16.10
C GLY A 647 5.97 -0.91 -16.91
N ASP A 648 4.72 -1.34 -17.18
CA ASP A 648 4.45 -2.51 -18.02
C ASP A 648 4.51 -2.15 -19.51
N GLU A 649 5.53 -2.67 -20.20
CA GLU A 649 5.77 -2.42 -21.62
C GLU A 649 5.00 -3.36 -22.57
N GLN A 650 4.24 -4.34 -22.07
CA GLN A 650 3.67 -5.46 -22.84
C GLN A 650 2.90 -5.02 -24.11
N TYR A 651 2.25 -3.85 -24.09
CA TYR A 651 1.38 -3.38 -25.16
C TYR A 651 1.99 -2.28 -26.04
N ASN A 652 3.24 -1.88 -25.79
CA ASN A 652 3.82 -0.66 -26.38
C ASN A 652 3.98 -0.71 -27.91
N GLU A 653 4.49 -1.81 -28.48
CA GLU A 653 4.62 -1.91 -29.95
C GLU A 653 3.24 -2.05 -30.63
N MET A 654 2.25 -2.68 -29.99
CA MET A 654 0.87 -2.76 -30.49
C MET A 654 0.21 -1.36 -30.56
N VAL A 655 0.40 -0.55 -29.50
CA VAL A 655 -0.06 0.84 -29.46
C VAL A 655 0.67 1.69 -30.51
N ARG A 656 1.99 1.52 -30.63
CA ARG A 656 2.84 2.21 -31.62
C ARG A 656 2.43 1.90 -33.07
N GLU A 657 2.20 0.64 -33.41
CA GLU A 657 1.68 0.26 -34.73
C GLU A 657 0.28 0.82 -34.99
N GLY A 658 -0.62 0.73 -34.00
CA GLY A 658 -1.97 1.26 -34.10
C GLY A 658 -2.04 2.78 -34.29
N LEU A 659 -1.14 3.53 -33.64
CA LEU A 659 -0.98 4.98 -33.82
C LEU A 659 -0.44 5.32 -35.22
N MET A 660 0.65 4.66 -35.66
CA MET A 660 1.23 4.87 -36.99
C MET A 660 0.24 4.56 -38.12
N HIS A 661 -0.67 3.59 -37.92
CA HIS A 661 -1.67 3.22 -38.94
C HIS A 661 -2.72 4.29 -39.22
N GLN A 662 -2.83 5.35 -38.39
CA GLN A 662 -3.76 6.47 -38.60
C GLN A 662 -3.12 7.69 -39.27
N PHE A 663 -1.86 7.60 -39.73
CA PHE A 663 -1.23 8.68 -40.49
C PHE A 663 -1.91 8.78 -41.87
N GLY A 664 -2.66 9.86 -42.09
CA GLY A 664 -3.39 10.12 -43.33
C GLY A 664 -2.47 10.47 -44.50
N GLU A 665 -3.03 10.44 -45.71
CA GLU A 665 -2.31 10.55 -46.98
C GLU A 665 -1.54 11.87 -47.19
N HIS A 666 -1.71 12.85 -46.30
CA HIS A 666 -1.00 14.14 -46.32
C HIS A 666 -0.15 14.40 -45.07
N ASN A 667 0.15 13.36 -44.28
CA ASN A 667 0.80 13.44 -42.97
C ASN A 667 0.01 14.31 -41.97
N ASP A 668 -1.30 14.08 -41.97
CA ASP A 668 -2.28 14.53 -41.00
C ASP A 668 -2.85 13.32 -40.25
N LEU A 669 -3.80 13.58 -39.35
CA LEU A 669 -4.65 12.54 -38.76
C LEU A 669 -6.04 12.64 -39.39
N MET A 670 -6.10 12.54 -40.73
CA MET A 670 -7.35 12.56 -41.53
C MET A 670 -7.40 11.43 -42.58
N PRO A 671 -7.22 10.15 -42.19
CA PRO A 671 -7.19 9.05 -43.16
C PRO A 671 -8.51 8.93 -43.93
N SER A 672 -8.47 8.93 -45.27
CA SER A 672 -9.66 9.07 -46.15
C SER A 672 -10.86 8.19 -45.80
N ASN A 673 -10.62 7.00 -45.24
CA ASN A 673 -11.65 6.04 -44.82
C ASN A 673 -12.59 6.57 -43.72
N GLN A 674 -12.18 7.57 -42.91
CA GLN A 674 -12.95 8.07 -41.77
C GLN A 674 -13.81 9.31 -42.07
N SER A 675 -13.56 9.97 -43.21
CA SER A 675 -14.19 11.22 -43.70
C SER A 675 -15.74 11.29 -43.74
N LYS A 676 -16.42 10.17 -43.44
CA LYS A 676 -17.88 10.08 -43.29
C LYS A 676 -18.39 10.48 -41.91
N ASN A 677 -17.55 10.50 -40.87
CA ASN A 677 -17.92 10.75 -39.48
C ASN A 677 -16.87 11.62 -38.77
N GLU A 678 -16.14 12.50 -39.47
CA GLU A 678 -14.87 13.07 -38.98
C GLU A 678 -14.97 14.52 -38.46
N GLY A 679 -14.80 14.67 -37.14
CA GLY A 679 -14.73 15.91 -36.39
C GLY A 679 -13.31 16.39 -36.03
N ASN A 680 -13.21 17.66 -35.65
CA ASN A 680 -11.96 18.27 -35.17
C ASN A 680 -11.58 17.73 -33.78
N ASP A 681 -12.57 17.32 -33.00
CA ASP A 681 -12.40 16.59 -31.75
C ASP A 681 -11.95 15.13 -31.96
N ASP A 682 -12.47 14.42 -32.95
CA ASP A 682 -11.92 13.10 -33.32
C ASP A 682 -10.41 13.21 -33.61
N GLN A 683 -10.05 14.22 -34.41
CA GLN A 683 -8.66 14.52 -34.74
C GLN A 683 -7.82 14.90 -33.51
N VAL A 684 -8.38 15.60 -32.51
CA VAL A 684 -7.63 15.97 -31.29
C VAL A 684 -7.45 14.82 -30.32
N PHE A 685 -8.38 13.86 -30.22
CA PHE A 685 -8.20 12.70 -29.35
C PHE A 685 -7.04 11.80 -29.83
N TRP A 686 -6.86 11.64 -31.14
CA TRP A 686 -5.64 11.03 -31.68
C TRP A 686 -4.40 11.88 -31.42
N ALA A 687 -4.45 13.20 -31.64
CA ALA A 687 -3.32 14.10 -31.39
C ALA A 687 -2.87 14.09 -29.91
N PHE A 688 -3.79 14.04 -28.95
CA PHE A 688 -3.50 13.93 -27.52
C PHE A 688 -2.73 12.66 -27.16
N SER A 689 -2.94 11.58 -27.90
CA SER A 689 -2.20 10.32 -27.76
C SER A 689 -0.84 10.36 -28.47
N MET A 690 -0.72 11.07 -29.59
CA MET A 690 0.60 11.33 -30.22
C MET A 690 1.51 12.14 -29.29
N ILE A 691 1.03 13.25 -28.72
CA ILE A 691 1.87 14.02 -27.78
C ILE A 691 2.06 13.30 -26.43
N ALA A 692 1.17 12.39 -26.01
CA ALA A 692 1.47 11.49 -24.89
C ALA A 692 2.59 10.49 -25.24
N ALA A 693 2.61 9.95 -26.46
CA ALA A 693 3.70 9.10 -26.93
C ALA A 693 5.05 9.84 -26.93
N ALA A 694 5.08 11.12 -27.34
CA ALA A 694 6.27 11.97 -27.22
C ALA A 694 6.65 12.24 -25.75
N GLU A 695 5.71 12.68 -24.93
CA GLU A 695 5.89 13.02 -23.51
C GLU A 695 6.28 11.83 -22.63
N TYR A 696 5.94 10.59 -23.00
CA TYR A 696 6.32 9.37 -22.26
C TYR A 696 7.51 8.63 -22.89
N LYS A 697 8.11 9.17 -23.98
CA LYS A 697 9.21 8.55 -24.75
C LYS A 697 8.88 7.20 -25.36
N LEU A 698 7.65 7.02 -25.86
CA LEU A 698 7.37 5.91 -26.78
C LEU A 698 8.30 6.04 -28.00
N LYS A 699 9.00 4.96 -28.32
CA LYS A 699 9.89 4.84 -29.49
C LYS A 699 9.25 5.46 -30.74
N ASP A 700 9.90 6.45 -31.34
CA ASP A 700 9.41 7.17 -32.52
C ASP A 700 9.11 6.22 -33.71
N PRO A 701 8.29 6.65 -34.68
CA PRO A 701 8.17 5.98 -35.97
C PRO A 701 9.52 5.85 -36.71
N PRO A 702 9.62 4.97 -37.72
CA PRO A 702 10.80 4.90 -38.59
C PRO A 702 11.10 6.24 -39.27
N GLY A 703 12.37 6.51 -39.57
CA GLY A 703 12.85 7.84 -40.00
C GLY A 703 12.40 8.33 -41.39
N ASP A 704 11.61 7.54 -42.11
CA ASP A 704 10.87 7.91 -43.32
C ASP A 704 9.44 8.42 -43.02
N GLN A 705 9.00 8.38 -41.76
CA GLN A 705 7.70 8.85 -41.27
C GLN A 705 7.85 10.01 -40.26
N PRO A 706 6.82 10.84 -40.03
CA PRO A 706 6.85 11.89 -39.01
C PRO A 706 7.00 11.33 -37.60
N GLY A 707 7.81 12.00 -36.76
CA GLY A 707 7.83 11.75 -35.30
C GLY A 707 6.48 12.09 -34.64
N TRP A 708 6.22 11.56 -33.45
CA TRP A 708 4.96 11.82 -32.73
C TRP A 708 4.74 13.34 -32.48
N LEU A 709 5.81 14.07 -32.15
CA LEU A 709 5.79 15.52 -32.01
C LEU A 709 5.45 16.21 -33.35
N ALA A 710 6.07 15.81 -34.46
CA ALA A 710 5.77 16.34 -35.79
C ALA A 710 4.30 16.14 -36.19
N MET A 711 3.75 14.94 -35.95
CA MET A 711 2.34 14.66 -36.23
C MET A 711 1.40 15.50 -35.36
N THR A 712 1.75 15.72 -34.09
CA THR A 712 1.02 16.64 -33.20
C THR A 712 1.03 18.07 -33.74
N GLN A 713 2.19 18.55 -34.22
CA GLN A 713 2.32 19.87 -34.84
C GLN A 713 1.50 19.99 -36.13
N SER A 714 1.36 18.90 -36.91
CA SER A 714 0.48 18.85 -38.10
C SER A 714 -0.97 19.17 -37.77
N VAL A 715 -1.54 18.51 -36.75
CA VAL A 715 -2.93 18.74 -36.33
C VAL A 715 -3.11 20.15 -35.77
N PHE A 716 -2.18 20.62 -34.92
CA PHE A 716 -2.21 21.98 -34.40
C PHE A 716 -2.21 23.04 -35.53
N ASN A 717 -1.38 22.86 -36.55
CA ASN A 717 -1.30 23.79 -37.69
C ASN A 717 -2.59 23.81 -38.52
N GLN A 718 -3.23 22.65 -38.71
CA GLN A 718 -4.55 22.56 -39.36
C GLN A 718 -5.62 23.28 -38.55
N PHE A 719 -5.64 23.09 -37.23
CA PHE A 719 -6.57 23.77 -36.32
C PHE A 719 -6.41 25.30 -36.37
N VAL A 720 -5.17 25.80 -36.33
CA VAL A 720 -4.87 27.22 -36.52
C VAL A 720 -5.41 27.74 -37.86
N GLY A 721 -5.20 27.00 -38.95
CA GLY A 721 -5.73 27.37 -40.27
C GLY A 721 -7.27 27.41 -40.31
N ARG A 722 -7.95 26.43 -39.69
CA ARG A 722 -9.42 26.38 -39.57
C ARG A 722 -9.94 27.53 -38.70
N TYR A 723 -9.31 27.82 -37.57
CA TYR A 723 -9.64 28.96 -36.71
C TYR A 723 -9.47 30.29 -37.43
N GLN A 724 -8.35 30.50 -38.13
CA GLN A 724 -8.09 31.72 -38.91
C GLN A 724 -9.13 31.92 -40.02
N LYS A 725 -9.55 30.84 -40.69
CA LYS A 725 -10.65 30.91 -41.66
C LYS A 725 -11.97 31.34 -41.01
N GLU A 726 -12.32 30.83 -39.84
CA GLU A 726 -13.54 31.23 -39.14
C GLU A 726 -13.52 32.71 -38.70
N VAL A 727 -12.36 33.26 -38.33
CA VAL A 727 -12.18 34.70 -38.11
C VAL A 727 -12.38 35.49 -39.42
N ALA A 728 -11.76 35.06 -40.51
CA ALA A 728 -11.82 35.74 -41.80
C ALA A 728 -13.22 35.73 -42.45
N ASP A 729 -13.96 34.63 -42.28
CA ASP A 729 -15.35 34.49 -42.72
C ASP A 729 -16.35 35.24 -41.80
N GLY A 730 -15.90 35.78 -40.65
CA GLY A 730 -16.73 36.48 -39.68
C GLY A 730 -17.55 35.56 -38.74
N ASN A 731 -17.30 34.26 -38.74
CA ASN A 731 -18.08 33.24 -38.03
C ASN A 731 -17.81 33.27 -36.52
N CYS A 732 -18.66 33.97 -35.77
CA CYS A 732 -18.60 34.07 -34.30
C CYS A 732 -17.28 34.62 -33.73
N GLY A 733 -16.56 35.44 -34.51
CA GLY A 733 -15.28 36.05 -34.11
C GLY A 733 -14.10 35.08 -34.01
N GLY A 734 -14.27 33.81 -34.42
CA GLY A 734 -13.29 32.75 -34.24
C GLY A 734 -13.93 31.46 -33.74
N GLY A 735 -13.10 30.59 -33.16
CA GLY A 735 -13.47 29.25 -32.72
C GLY A 735 -13.62 28.26 -33.87
N MET A 736 -13.21 27.02 -33.65
CA MET A 736 -13.40 25.92 -34.59
C MET A 736 -14.81 25.34 -34.50
N ARG A 737 -15.26 24.75 -35.62
CA ARG A 737 -16.47 23.93 -35.71
C ARG A 737 -16.21 22.57 -35.07
N TRP A 738 -17.28 21.86 -34.75
CA TRP A 738 -17.23 20.44 -34.38
C TRP A 738 -16.75 19.61 -35.58
N GLN A 739 -17.56 19.51 -36.63
CA GLN A 739 -17.25 18.72 -37.82
C GLN A 739 -16.16 19.35 -38.70
N ILE A 740 -15.35 18.52 -39.40
CA ILE A 740 -14.37 19.01 -40.38
C ILE A 740 -15.00 19.27 -41.76
N PHE A 741 -16.02 18.50 -42.13
CA PHE A 741 -16.59 18.52 -43.48
C PHE A 741 -18.03 19.08 -43.56
N PRO A 742 -18.37 19.85 -44.63
CA PRO A 742 -19.65 20.57 -44.73
C PRO A 742 -20.89 19.71 -44.96
N TRP A 743 -20.73 18.42 -45.22
CA TRP A 743 -21.84 17.46 -45.38
C TRP A 743 -22.19 16.71 -44.08
N LEU A 744 -21.46 16.94 -42.99
CA LEU A 744 -21.65 16.23 -41.72
C LEU A 744 -22.66 16.96 -40.82
N ASN A 745 -23.48 16.17 -40.12
CA ASN A 745 -24.43 16.69 -39.14
C ASN A 745 -23.68 17.40 -38.01
N GLY A 746 -24.09 18.63 -37.67
CA GLY A 746 -23.36 19.45 -36.70
C GLY A 746 -22.28 20.37 -37.30
N TRP A 747 -22.17 20.49 -38.62
CA TRP A 747 -21.27 21.46 -39.30
C TRP A 747 -21.45 22.94 -38.87
N THR A 748 -22.60 23.30 -38.31
CA THR A 748 -22.88 24.64 -37.77
C THR A 748 -22.61 24.78 -36.25
N TYR A 749 -22.23 23.69 -35.58
CA TYR A 749 -21.92 23.64 -34.14
C TYR A 749 -20.44 23.91 -33.89
N LYS A 750 -20.11 24.56 -32.77
CA LYS A 750 -18.77 24.78 -32.25
C LYS A 750 -18.73 24.24 -30.82
N ASN A 751 -18.03 23.12 -30.60
CA ASN A 751 -17.98 22.46 -29.29
C ASN A 751 -16.68 22.73 -28.52
N THR A 752 -16.76 22.53 -27.21
CA THR A 752 -15.65 22.64 -26.26
C THR A 752 -14.59 21.57 -26.53
N ALA A 753 -14.99 20.37 -26.98
CA ALA A 753 -14.06 19.31 -27.38
C ALA A 753 -13.01 19.79 -28.39
N SER A 754 -13.45 20.41 -29.49
CA SER A 754 -12.56 20.92 -30.55
C SER A 754 -11.76 22.14 -30.09
N ASN A 755 -12.43 23.11 -29.43
CA ASN A 755 -11.81 24.40 -29.07
C ASN A 755 -10.89 24.29 -27.87
N GLY A 756 -11.34 23.63 -26.80
CA GLY A 756 -10.50 23.21 -25.68
C GLY A 756 -9.39 22.27 -26.15
N GLY A 757 -9.65 21.47 -27.19
CA GLY A 757 -8.66 20.68 -27.93
C GLY A 757 -7.48 21.51 -28.41
N LEU A 758 -7.72 22.55 -29.21
CA LEU A 758 -6.68 23.49 -29.67
C LEU A 758 -5.97 24.20 -28.50
N PHE A 759 -6.71 24.65 -27.48
CA PHE A 759 -6.14 25.26 -26.27
C PHE A 759 -5.14 24.31 -25.56
N HIS A 760 -5.58 23.09 -25.26
CA HIS A 760 -4.80 22.09 -24.53
C HIS A 760 -3.63 21.56 -25.37
N LEU A 761 -3.81 21.36 -26.67
CA LEU A 761 -2.74 20.94 -27.58
C LEU A 761 -1.67 22.02 -27.71
N GLY A 762 -2.06 23.29 -27.79
CA GLY A 762 -1.14 24.44 -27.77
C GLY A 762 -0.38 24.55 -26.44
N ALA A 763 -1.05 24.33 -25.30
CA ALA A 763 -0.41 24.33 -23.98
C ALA A 763 0.64 23.23 -23.84
N ARG A 764 0.34 22.00 -24.30
CA ARG A 764 1.29 20.87 -24.32
C ARG A 764 2.45 21.11 -25.28
N LEU A 765 2.19 21.57 -26.50
CA LEU A 765 3.24 21.92 -27.48
C LEU A 765 4.15 23.04 -26.96
N ALA A 766 3.61 24.05 -26.28
CA ALA A 766 4.41 25.08 -25.60
C ALA A 766 5.29 24.47 -24.49
N MET A 767 4.74 23.58 -23.68
CA MET A 767 5.49 22.91 -22.61
C MET A 767 6.56 21.95 -23.11
N TYR A 768 6.33 21.23 -24.21
CA TYR A 768 7.32 20.33 -24.82
C TYR A 768 8.43 21.08 -25.57
N THR A 769 8.07 22.08 -26.39
CA THR A 769 8.99 22.75 -27.34
C THR A 769 9.55 24.10 -26.86
N LYS A 770 9.02 24.61 -25.75
CA LYS A 770 9.27 25.96 -25.19
C LYS A 770 9.00 27.13 -26.15
N ASN A 771 8.30 26.89 -27.27
CA ASN A 771 7.97 27.91 -28.25
C ASN A 771 6.69 28.67 -27.87
N ASP A 772 6.85 29.94 -27.46
CA ASP A 772 5.82 30.96 -27.23
C ASP A 772 4.63 30.94 -28.22
N THR A 773 4.88 30.60 -29.48
CA THR A 773 3.86 30.61 -30.54
C THR A 773 2.69 29.69 -30.20
N TYR A 774 2.96 28.53 -29.59
CA TYR A 774 1.92 27.60 -29.15
C TYR A 774 1.18 28.12 -27.91
N ALA A 775 1.89 28.77 -26.98
CA ALA A 775 1.31 29.37 -25.78
C ALA A 775 0.37 30.54 -26.12
N LYS A 776 0.76 31.41 -27.06
CA LYS A 776 -0.05 32.54 -27.54
C LYS A 776 -1.32 32.09 -28.27
N TRP A 777 -1.26 30.98 -29.01
CA TRP A 777 -2.44 30.35 -29.60
C TRP A 777 -3.32 29.65 -28.57
N ALA A 778 -2.74 28.99 -27.57
CA ALA A 778 -3.49 28.42 -26.46
C ALA A 778 -4.26 29.52 -25.71
N GLU A 779 -3.58 30.60 -25.35
CA GLU A 779 -4.16 31.77 -24.68
C GLU A 779 -5.25 32.44 -25.53
N LYS A 780 -5.00 32.70 -26.82
CA LYS A 780 -6.01 33.26 -27.74
C LYS A 780 -7.25 32.39 -27.87
N THR A 781 -7.09 31.06 -27.84
CA THR A 781 -8.22 30.12 -27.91
C THR A 781 -9.00 30.11 -26.60
N PHE A 782 -8.31 30.09 -25.45
CA PHE A 782 -8.91 30.18 -24.12
C PHE A 782 -9.71 31.48 -23.92
N ASP A 783 -9.17 32.61 -24.41
CA ASP A 783 -9.81 33.92 -24.29
C ASP A 783 -11.06 34.01 -25.17
N TRP A 784 -11.01 33.53 -26.42
CA TRP A 784 -12.23 33.40 -27.25
C TRP A 784 -13.27 32.49 -26.59
N MET A 785 -12.87 31.36 -26.01
CA MET A 785 -13.78 30.48 -25.28
C MET A 785 -14.40 31.18 -24.05
N SER A 786 -13.66 32.07 -23.40
CA SER A 786 -14.10 32.87 -22.24
C SER A 786 -15.04 34.03 -22.61
N GLU A 787 -14.92 34.59 -23.83
CA GLU A 787 -15.87 35.57 -24.39
C GLU A 787 -17.11 34.92 -25.06
N SER A 788 -17.07 33.59 -25.20
CA SER A 788 -18.16 32.77 -25.76
C SER A 788 -19.05 32.16 -24.66
N PRO A 789 -20.23 31.64 -25.01
CA PRO A 789 -21.06 30.87 -24.08
C PRO A 789 -20.46 29.54 -23.59
N LEU A 790 -19.32 29.09 -24.14
CA LEU A 790 -18.71 27.80 -23.79
C LEU A 790 -18.18 27.79 -22.35
N LEU A 791 -17.54 28.89 -21.91
CA LEU A 791 -17.05 29.06 -20.54
C LEU A 791 -17.86 30.14 -19.83
N LYS A 792 -17.92 30.09 -18.50
CA LYS A 792 -18.51 31.13 -17.66
C LYS A 792 -17.54 31.58 -16.57
N ASP A 793 -17.71 32.81 -16.09
CA ASP A 793 -16.90 33.41 -15.02
C ASP A 793 -16.81 32.56 -13.76
N ASP A 794 -17.81 31.73 -13.48
CA ASP A 794 -17.87 30.84 -12.31
C ASP A 794 -17.17 29.49 -12.50
N GLY A 795 -16.54 29.26 -13.66
CA GLY A 795 -15.88 27.99 -14.03
C GLY A 795 -16.79 26.97 -14.71
N THR A 796 -18.06 27.28 -14.97
CA THR A 796 -18.94 26.34 -15.68
C THR A 796 -18.49 26.17 -17.13
N VAL A 797 -18.12 24.94 -17.50
CA VAL A 797 -17.87 24.53 -18.88
C VAL A 797 -19.15 23.94 -19.47
N ASN A 798 -19.57 24.46 -20.62
CA ASN A 798 -20.74 24.04 -21.40
C ASN A 798 -20.25 23.26 -22.64
N ASP A 799 -21.09 22.42 -23.25
CA ASP A 799 -20.63 21.50 -24.30
C ASP A 799 -20.34 22.20 -25.64
N GLY A 800 -21.24 23.09 -26.08
CA GLY A 800 -21.09 23.74 -27.37
C GLY A 800 -22.09 24.86 -27.63
N THR A 801 -21.92 25.55 -28.76
CA THR A 801 -22.74 26.67 -29.22
C THR A 801 -22.91 26.59 -30.74
N SER A 802 -23.90 27.27 -31.33
CA SER A 802 -24.20 27.14 -32.77
C SER A 802 -24.20 28.47 -33.52
N MET A 803 -23.71 28.45 -34.75
CA MET A 803 -23.63 29.62 -35.64
C MET A 803 -25.00 30.06 -36.19
N VAL A 804 -26.03 29.20 -36.13
CA VAL A 804 -27.38 29.53 -36.65
C VAL A 804 -28.30 30.17 -35.60
N THR A 805 -27.75 30.49 -34.43
CA THR A 805 -28.49 31.09 -33.30
C THR A 805 -28.65 32.59 -33.50
N ASN A 806 -29.52 33.24 -32.71
CA ASN A 806 -29.78 34.67 -32.83
C ASN A 806 -29.65 35.37 -31.47
N PRO A 807 -28.53 36.07 -31.19
CA PRO A 807 -27.36 36.27 -32.06
C PRO A 807 -26.51 34.99 -32.25
N PRO A 808 -25.70 34.88 -33.33
CA PRO A 808 -24.83 33.73 -33.58
C PRO A 808 -23.83 33.47 -32.45
N CYS A 809 -23.68 32.19 -32.08
CA CYS A 809 -22.89 31.71 -30.95
C CYS A 809 -23.12 32.47 -29.63
N LYS A 810 -24.39 32.74 -29.27
CA LYS A 810 -24.76 33.38 -27.98
C LYS A 810 -25.71 32.58 -27.09
N ASP A 811 -26.01 31.33 -27.43
CA ASP A 811 -26.52 30.31 -26.52
C ASP A 811 -25.49 29.20 -26.27
N ALA A 812 -25.83 28.21 -25.44
CA ALA A 812 -25.01 27.00 -25.27
C ALA A 812 -25.88 25.78 -24.96
N ASP A 813 -25.44 24.61 -25.44
CA ASP A 813 -25.79 23.34 -24.81
C ASP A 813 -25.09 23.27 -23.44
N LYS A 814 -25.89 23.07 -22.38
CA LYS A 814 -25.45 23.17 -20.98
C LYS A 814 -25.18 21.80 -20.37
N THR A 815 -25.13 20.74 -21.18
CA THR A 815 -24.89 19.38 -20.71
C THR A 815 -23.46 19.27 -20.18
N PRO A 816 -23.27 19.00 -18.87
CA PRO A 816 -21.97 19.08 -18.24
C PRO A 816 -21.26 17.72 -18.35
N TRP A 817 -20.51 17.51 -19.41
CA TRP A 817 -19.71 16.29 -19.60
C TRP A 817 -18.37 16.36 -18.87
N THR A 818 -17.94 15.27 -18.22
CA THR A 818 -16.69 15.19 -17.45
C THR A 818 -15.45 15.51 -18.30
N TYR A 819 -15.42 15.04 -19.55
CA TYR A 819 -14.27 15.23 -20.45
C TYR A 819 -14.04 16.71 -20.80
N ASN A 820 -15.10 17.49 -21.01
CA ASN A 820 -15.01 18.93 -21.32
C ASN A 820 -14.32 19.71 -20.18
N TYR A 821 -14.61 19.38 -18.92
CA TYR A 821 -13.88 19.93 -17.78
C TYR A 821 -12.43 19.45 -17.75
N GLY A 822 -12.17 18.17 -18.01
CA GLY A 822 -10.82 17.61 -18.01
C GLY A 822 -9.89 18.24 -19.06
N ILE A 823 -10.38 18.53 -20.27
CA ILE A 823 -9.63 19.26 -21.32
C ILE A 823 -9.19 20.63 -20.79
N MET A 824 -10.13 21.40 -20.21
CA MET A 824 -9.85 22.75 -19.72
C MET A 824 -8.93 22.75 -18.49
N ILE A 825 -9.07 21.76 -17.60
CA ILE A 825 -8.21 21.54 -16.44
C ILE A 825 -6.76 21.27 -16.86
N ALA A 826 -6.51 20.30 -17.74
CA ALA A 826 -5.13 20.00 -18.17
C ALA A 826 -4.51 21.12 -19.01
N GLY A 827 -5.26 21.75 -19.92
CA GLY A 827 -4.79 22.93 -20.65
C GLY A 827 -4.36 24.07 -19.72
N ALA A 828 -5.17 24.37 -18.69
CA ALA A 828 -4.85 25.36 -17.68
C ALA A 828 -3.65 24.94 -16.80
N ALA A 829 -3.52 23.66 -16.44
CA ALA A 829 -2.38 23.15 -15.67
C ALA A 829 -1.05 23.22 -16.44
N TYR A 830 -1.04 22.87 -17.74
CA TYR A 830 0.12 23.03 -18.60
C TYR A 830 0.52 24.51 -18.76
N MET A 831 -0.44 25.41 -18.97
CA MET A 831 -0.17 26.87 -19.04
C MET A 831 0.28 27.46 -17.70
N TYR A 832 -0.26 26.99 -16.57
CA TYR A 832 0.15 27.39 -15.23
C TYR A 832 1.63 27.03 -14.96
N ASN A 833 2.03 25.82 -15.31
CA ASN A 833 3.43 25.37 -15.24
C ASN A 833 4.34 26.17 -16.19
N TYR A 834 3.93 26.32 -17.47
CA TYR A 834 4.66 27.08 -18.48
C TYR A 834 4.93 28.53 -18.07
N THR A 835 3.92 29.18 -17.47
CA THR A 835 4.00 30.57 -16.99
C THR A 835 4.57 30.70 -15.57
N GLN A 836 5.15 29.63 -15.02
CA GLN A 836 5.80 29.60 -13.69
C GLN A 836 4.88 30.08 -12.55
N GLY A 837 3.60 29.73 -12.61
CA GLY A 837 2.61 30.07 -11.58
C GLY A 837 1.65 31.20 -11.95
N GLY A 838 1.45 31.49 -13.23
CA GLY A 838 0.69 32.67 -13.69
C GLY A 838 -0.75 32.75 -13.18
N GLU A 839 -1.12 33.88 -12.57
CA GLU A 839 -2.38 34.09 -11.85
C GLU A 839 -3.65 33.85 -12.68
N LYS A 840 -3.63 34.17 -13.98
CA LYS A 840 -4.70 33.86 -14.94
C LYS A 840 -5.01 32.37 -14.97
N TRP A 841 -3.97 31.54 -15.05
CA TRP A 841 -4.06 30.10 -15.12
C TRP A 841 -4.36 29.48 -13.76
N LYS A 842 -3.82 30.05 -12.66
CA LYS A 842 -4.21 29.69 -11.29
C LYS A 842 -5.72 29.88 -11.07
N THR A 843 -6.24 31.06 -11.42
CA THR A 843 -7.65 31.41 -11.32
C THR A 843 -8.53 30.47 -12.16
N ALA A 844 -8.13 30.18 -13.40
CA ALA A 844 -8.86 29.24 -14.26
C ALA A 844 -8.87 27.81 -13.67
N LEU A 845 -7.71 27.31 -13.24
CA LEU A 845 -7.55 25.95 -12.73
C LEU A 845 -8.35 25.73 -11.44
N THR A 846 -8.30 26.67 -10.48
CA THR A 846 -9.15 26.64 -9.28
C THR A 846 -10.64 26.56 -9.64
N LYS A 847 -11.12 27.45 -10.50
CA LYS A 847 -12.53 27.49 -10.94
C LYS A 847 -12.98 26.17 -11.56
N PHE A 848 -12.17 25.56 -12.42
CA PHE A 848 -12.53 24.30 -13.07
C PHE A 848 -12.48 23.10 -12.11
N ILE A 849 -11.51 23.01 -11.20
CA ILE A 849 -11.42 21.90 -10.22
C ILE A 849 -12.52 21.99 -9.15
N ASP A 850 -12.88 23.20 -8.72
CA ASP A 850 -14.02 23.44 -7.84
C ASP A 850 -15.32 22.98 -8.50
N LYS A 851 -15.57 23.43 -9.74
CA LYS A 851 -16.76 23.06 -10.50
C LYS A 851 -16.83 21.59 -10.84
N ALA A 852 -15.71 20.96 -11.21
CA ALA A 852 -15.63 19.51 -11.43
C ALA A 852 -15.97 18.69 -10.16
N GLY A 853 -16.05 19.31 -8.98
CA GLY A 853 -16.65 18.71 -7.79
C GLY A 853 -18.08 18.22 -7.99
N MET A 854 -18.83 18.75 -8.95
CA MET A 854 -20.19 18.28 -9.28
C MET A 854 -20.25 16.81 -9.74
N PHE A 855 -19.14 16.28 -10.28
CA PHE A 855 -19.02 14.89 -10.73
C PHE A 855 -18.73 13.92 -9.59
N PHE A 856 -18.56 14.40 -8.35
CA PHE A 856 -18.32 13.59 -7.16
C PHE A 856 -19.45 13.76 -6.12
N PRO A 857 -20.71 13.47 -6.46
CA PRO A 857 -21.84 13.78 -5.58
C PRO A 857 -21.90 12.86 -4.35
N GLU A 858 -22.09 13.44 -3.16
CA GLU A 858 -22.02 12.70 -1.88
C GLU A 858 -23.17 11.69 -1.70
N ASP A 859 -24.32 11.86 -2.35
CA ASP A 859 -25.40 10.85 -2.34
C ASP A 859 -25.07 9.59 -3.18
N LYS A 860 -23.98 9.65 -3.97
CA LYS A 860 -23.34 8.51 -4.63
C LYS A 860 -22.05 8.09 -3.90
N GLY A 861 -21.86 8.54 -2.68
CA GLY A 861 -20.65 8.30 -1.90
C GLY A 861 -19.43 9.08 -2.39
N GLY A 862 -19.59 10.13 -3.20
CA GLY A 862 -18.50 10.99 -3.67
C GLY A 862 -17.52 10.34 -4.65
N VAL A 863 -17.95 9.29 -5.34
CA VAL A 863 -17.21 8.70 -6.48
C VAL A 863 -17.51 9.46 -7.78
N MET A 864 -16.65 9.36 -8.79
CA MET A 864 -16.86 10.02 -10.08
C MET A 864 -18.05 9.41 -10.85
N VAL A 865 -18.98 10.27 -11.27
CA VAL A 865 -20.21 9.93 -12.00
C VAL A 865 -20.42 10.87 -13.19
N GLU A 866 -20.72 10.29 -14.35
CA GLU A 866 -21.17 11.00 -15.55
C GLU A 866 -22.71 11.10 -15.60
N ILE A 867 -23.25 12.19 -16.14
CA ILE A 867 -24.67 12.55 -16.02
C ILE A 867 -25.64 11.52 -16.65
N CYS A 868 -25.19 10.77 -17.65
CA CYS A 868 -25.97 9.73 -18.33
C CYS A 868 -26.14 8.44 -17.50
N GLU A 869 -25.22 8.15 -16.57
CA GLU A 869 -25.17 6.86 -15.86
C GLU A 869 -26.38 6.67 -14.94
N ALA A 870 -26.83 7.75 -14.29
CA ALA A 870 -27.94 7.72 -13.35
C ALA A 870 -29.19 7.08 -13.95
N ASN A 871 -29.51 7.43 -15.21
CA ASN A 871 -30.68 6.97 -15.94
C ASN A 871 -30.40 5.78 -16.88
N GLN A 872 -29.15 5.32 -17.00
CA GLN A 872 -28.70 4.30 -17.98
C GLN A 872 -29.02 4.68 -19.43
N VAL A 873 -28.68 5.92 -19.79
CA VAL A 873 -28.86 6.49 -21.14
C VAL A 873 -27.53 6.84 -21.83
N CYS A 874 -26.40 6.38 -21.29
CA CYS A 874 -25.10 6.51 -21.94
C CYS A 874 -25.08 5.69 -23.24
N ASP A 875 -24.45 6.25 -24.26
CA ASP A 875 -24.00 5.51 -25.46
C ASP A 875 -22.51 5.15 -25.34
N ALA A 876 -21.98 4.53 -26.39
CA ALA A 876 -20.58 4.08 -26.44
C ALA A 876 -19.57 5.22 -26.24
N ASP A 877 -19.88 6.44 -26.69
CA ASP A 877 -19.04 7.62 -26.48
C ASP A 877 -19.04 8.02 -24.99
N GLN A 878 -20.23 8.22 -24.43
CA GLN A 878 -20.43 8.74 -23.08
C GLN A 878 -19.87 7.80 -21.99
N GLU A 879 -19.87 6.48 -22.20
CA GLU A 879 -19.24 5.51 -21.28
C GLU A 879 -17.73 5.76 -21.07
N SER A 880 -17.07 6.43 -22.02
CA SER A 880 -15.64 6.72 -21.96
C SER A 880 -15.29 8.05 -21.27
N PHE A 881 -16.24 8.96 -21.04
CA PHE A 881 -15.93 10.36 -20.70
C PHE A 881 -15.21 10.52 -19.34
N LYS A 882 -15.57 9.71 -18.33
CA LYS A 882 -14.91 9.72 -17.00
C LYS A 882 -13.41 9.41 -17.09
N ALA A 883 -13.00 8.55 -18.03
CA ALA A 883 -11.60 8.18 -18.26
C ALA A 883 -10.71 9.42 -18.44
N TYR A 884 -11.19 10.39 -19.20
CA TYR A 884 -10.42 11.57 -19.59
C TYR A 884 -10.31 12.59 -18.46
N LEU A 885 -11.37 12.79 -17.68
CA LEU A 885 -11.29 13.59 -16.46
C LEU A 885 -10.31 12.97 -15.45
N ALA A 886 -10.34 11.65 -15.25
CA ALA A 886 -9.39 10.96 -14.37
C ALA A 886 -7.94 11.14 -14.86
N ARG A 887 -7.67 10.88 -16.15
CA ARG A 887 -6.36 11.09 -16.80
C ARG A 887 -5.81 12.49 -16.56
N TRP A 888 -6.61 13.51 -16.84
CA TRP A 888 -6.18 14.90 -16.85
C TRP A 888 -6.10 15.54 -15.46
N LEU A 889 -6.89 15.05 -14.49
CA LEU A 889 -6.64 15.29 -13.07
C LEU A 889 -5.28 14.71 -12.62
N GLY A 890 -4.89 13.54 -13.14
CA GLY A 890 -3.56 12.95 -12.95
C GLY A 890 -2.41 13.84 -13.37
N ILE A 891 -2.42 14.24 -14.64
CA ILE A 891 -1.44 15.19 -15.20
C ILE A 891 -1.44 16.51 -14.41
N THR A 892 -2.60 16.96 -13.91
CA THR A 892 -2.67 18.17 -13.07
C THR A 892 -1.94 18.01 -11.74
N MET A 893 -1.94 16.82 -11.10
CA MET A 893 -1.13 16.57 -9.89
C MET A 893 0.40 16.60 -10.16
N GLN A 894 0.83 16.44 -11.41
CA GLN A 894 2.23 16.58 -11.84
C GLN A 894 2.57 18.01 -12.30
N MET A 895 1.66 18.67 -13.05
CA MET A 895 1.86 20.00 -13.62
C MET A 895 1.59 21.14 -12.64
N ALA A 896 0.66 20.96 -11.70
CA ALA A 896 0.27 21.96 -10.70
C ALA A 896 0.10 21.30 -9.31
N PRO A 897 1.19 20.83 -8.66
CA PRO A 897 1.12 19.97 -7.47
C PRO A 897 0.42 20.58 -6.24
N GLU A 898 0.22 21.90 -6.18
CA GLU A 898 -0.54 22.54 -5.10
C GLU A 898 -2.03 22.14 -5.07
N PHE A 899 -2.58 21.67 -6.20
CA PHE A 899 -3.97 21.19 -6.29
C PHE A 899 -4.12 19.71 -5.92
N THR A 900 -3.03 18.96 -5.76
CA THR A 900 -3.05 17.53 -5.37
C THR A 900 -3.91 17.25 -4.12
N PRO A 901 -3.88 18.04 -3.03
CA PRO A 901 -4.72 17.78 -1.85
C PRO A 901 -6.23 17.82 -2.13
N GLN A 902 -6.65 18.54 -3.17
CA GLN A 902 -8.06 18.62 -3.61
C GLN A 902 -8.42 17.50 -4.61
N ILE A 903 -7.45 17.07 -5.42
CA ILE A 903 -7.62 16.07 -6.49
C ILE A 903 -7.51 14.64 -5.97
N LEU A 904 -6.42 14.32 -5.27
CA LEU A 904 -6.05 12.94 -4.94
C LEU A 904 -7.11 12.17 -4.14
N PRO A 905 -7.77 12.74 -3.11
CA PRO A 905 -8.81 12.03 -2.37
C PRO A 905 -10.03 11.65 -3.23
N ARG A 906 -10.41 12.51 -4.20
CA ARG A 906 -11.51 12.27 -5.14
C ARG A 906 -11.18 11.11 -6.08
N LEU A 907 -9.93 11.05 -6.58
CA LEU A 907 -9.44 9.96 -7.41
C LEU A 907 -9.33 8.65 -6.61
N GLN A 908 -8.73 8.65 -5.42
CA GLN A 908 -8.60 7.47 -4.56
C GLN A 908 -9.95 6.82 -4.24
N LYS A 909 -10.94 7.62 -3.82
CA LYS A 909 -12.31 7.15 -3.51
C LYS A 909 -12.97 6.51 -4.75
N SER A 910 -12.79 7.13 -5.91
CA SER A 910 -13.31 6.64 -7.19
C SER A 910 -12.58 5.38 -7.69
N ALA A 911 -11.27 5.27 -7.47
CA ALA A 911 -10.44 4.14 -7.90
C ALA A 911 -10.75 2.85 -7.13
N VAL A 912 -10.90 2.95 -5.81
CA VAL A 912 -11.31 1.82 -4.95
C VAL A 912 -12.69 1.32 -5.37
N ALA A 913 -13.62 2.24 -5.65
CA ALA A 913 -14.96 1.93 -6.11
C ALA A 913 -14.98 1.31 -7.53
N ALA A 914 -14.21 1.86 -8.47
CA ALA A 914 -14.05 1.31 -9.82
C ALA A 914 -13.52 -0.13 -9.78
N ALA A 915 -12.45 -0.37 -9.01
CA ALA A 915 -11.86 -1.70 -8.84
C ALA A 915 -12.84 -2.74 -8.27
N GLN A 916 -13.79 -2.32 -7.42
CA GLN A 916 -14.86 -3.18 -6.89
C GLN A 916 -15.93 -3.57 -7.92
N THR A 917 -15.97 -2.93 -9.08
CA THR A 917 -16.85 -3.34 -10.21
C THR A 917 -16.16 -4.30 -11.18
N CYS A 918 -14.83 -4.45 -11.12
CA CYS A 918 -14.00 -5.23 -12.04
C CYS A 918 -14.00 -6.74 -11.76
N GLU A 919 -15.20 -7.30 -11.57
CA GLU A 919 -15.46 -8.74 -11.33
C GLU A 919 -16.35 -9.38 -12.42
N GLY A 920 -16.67 -8.62 -13.47
CA GLY A 920 -17.53 -9.07 -14.56
C GLY A 920 -16.90 -10.12 -15.49
N PRO A 921 -17.73 -10.77 -16.32
CA PRO A 921 -17.33 -11.92 -17.12
C PRO A 921 -16.30 -11.57 -18.22
N SER A 922 -15.39 -12.50 -18.49
CA SER A 922 -14.37 -12.34 -19.53
C SER A 922 -14.97 -12.20 -20.92
N GLN A 923 -14.85 -11.02 -21.51
CA GLN A 923 -15.01 -10.83 -22.95
C GLN A 923 -13.65 -11.09 -23.65
N HIS A 924 -13.66 -11.67 -24.86
CA HIS A 924 -12.50 -11.85 -25.74
C HIS A 924 -11.20 -12.41 -25.09
N ASN A 925 -11.34 -13.31 -24.11
CA ASN A 925 -10.25 -13.98 -23.36
C ASN A 925 -9.36 -13.08 -22.46
N GLY A 926 -9.73 -11.83 -22.17
CA GLY A 926 -8.93 -10.96 -21.30
C GLY A 926 -8.87 -11.43 -19.83
N GLY A 927 -9.97 -11.90 -19.25
CA GLY A 927 -10.06 -12.46 -17.91
C GLY A 927 -11.35 -12.03 -17.18
N PRO A 928 -11.65 -12.57 -15.98
CA PRO A 928 -12.86 -12.24 -15.21
C PRO A 928 -12.72 -10.88 -14.50
N HIS A 929 -12.44 -9.84 -15.29
CA HIS A 929 -12.02 -8.50 -14.86
C HIS A 929 -12.74 -7.39 -15.65
N GLN A 930 -13.92 -7.68 -16.19
CA GLN A 930 -14.77 -6.67 -16.81
C GLN A 930 -15.33 -5.76 -15.71
N CYS A 931 -15.12 -4.45 -15.86
CA CYS A 931 -15.53 -3.40 -14.94
C CYS A 931 -16.88 -2.82 -15.36
N GLY A 932 -17.64 -2.36 -14.37
CA GLY A 932 -18.93 -1.68 -14.54
C GLY A 932 -18.77 -0.16 -14.60
N MET A 933 -19.83 0.52 -15.02
CA MET A 933 -19.87 1.99 -15.05
C MET A 933 -20.18 2.59 -13.67
N LYS A 934 -21.16 2.00 -12.97
CA LYS A 934 -21.80 2.56 -11.77
C LYS A 934 -21.00 2.29 -10.50
N TRP A 935 -19.95 3.05 -10.28
CA TRP A 935 -19.04 2.90 -9.13
C TRP A 935 -19.69 3.13 -7.75
N TRP A 936 -20.91 3.67 -7.67
CA TRP A 936 -21.65 3.74 -6.40
C TRP A 936 -22.41 2.46 -6.05
N ASN A 937 -22.42 1.47 -6.95
CA ASN A 937 -22.90 0.11 -6.69
C ASN A 937 -21.72 -0.80 -6.34
N THR A 938 -21.99 -1.87 -5.59
CA THR A 938 -21.02 -2.95 -5.35
C THR A 938 -21.11 -4.01 -6.45
N GLY A 939 -19.97 -4.38 -7.03
CA GLY A 939 -19.88 -5.45 -8.04
C GLY A 939 -20.14 -5.00 -9.47
N PHE A 940 -20.13 -5.96 -10.41
CA PHE A 940 -20.37 -5.68 -11.83
C PHE A 940 -21.84 -5.36 -12.11
N ASP A 941 -22.11 -4.21 -12.74
CA ASP A 941 -23.47 -3.67 -12.96
C ASP A 941 -24.16 -4.17 -14.24
N GLY A 942 -23.47 -5.02 -15.02
CA GLY A 942 -23.94 -5.54 -16.30
C GLY A 942 -23.52 -4.71 -17.52
N ILE A 943 -22.93 -3.52 -17.32
CA ILE A 943 -22.49 -2.62 -18.39
C ILE A 943 -20.98 -2.78 -18.56
N GLY A 944 -20.53 -3.31 -19.70
CA GLY A 944 -19.11 -3.57 -19.93
C GLY A 944 -18.73 -3.55 -21.40
N GLY A 945 -17.68 -2.78 -21.71
CA GLY A 945 -17.13 -2.58 -23.05
C GLY A 945 -15.79 -1.83 -22.99
N VAL A 946 -15.39 -1.17 -24.08
CA VAL A 946 -14.18 -0.33 -24.15
C VAL A 946 -14.27 0.85 -23.16
N GLY A 947 -15.36 1.62 -23.21
CA GLY A 947 -15.59 2.78 -22.33
C GLY A 947 -15.45 2.45 -20.84
N PRO A 948 -16.18 1.46 -20.30
CA PRO A 948 -16.09 1.07 -18.89
C PRO A 948 -14.69 0.59 -18.49
N GLN A 949 -13.98 -0.16 -19.35
CA GLN A 949 -12.60 -0.56 -19.08
C GLN A 949 -11.62 0.64 -19.09
N MET A 950 -11.72 1.56 -20.04
CA MET A 950 -10.88 2.77 -20.08
C MET A 950 -11.12 3.67 -18.85
N THR A 951 -12.40 3.85 -18.51
CA THR A 951 -12.89 4.63 -17.38
C THR A 951 -12.36 4.06 -16.06
N ALA A 952 -12.39 2.73 -15.87
CA ALA A 952 -11.79 2.07 -14.71
C ALA A 952 -10.24 2.10 -14.71
N LEU A 953 -9.60 1.83 -15.86
CA LEU A 953 -8.15 1.74 -15.93
C LEU A 953 -7.46 3.07 -15.61
N ASN A 954 -7.95 4.18 -16.17
CA ASN A 954 -7.39 5.51 -15.90
C ASN A 954 -7.48 5.87 -14.41
N VAL A 955 -8.66 5.72 -13.79
CA VAL A 955 -8.84 6.14 -12.40
C VAL A 955 -8.02 5.30 -11.40
N ILE A 956 -7.69 4.05 -11.76
CA ILE A 956 -6.87 3.16 -10.93
C ILE A 956 -5.37 3.44 -11.16
N SER A 957 -4.90 3.48 -12.42
CA SER A 957 -3.48 3.66 -12.74
C SER A 957 -2.96 5.04 -12.34
N VAL A 958 -3.79 6.09 -12.47
CA VAL A 958 -3.44 7.48 -12.15
C VAL A 958 -3.07 7.72 -10.68
N LEU A 959 -3.41 6.80 -9.78
CA LEU A 959 -2.93 6.85 -8.38
C LEU A 959 -1.41 6.74 -8.26
N ASN A 960 -0.71 6.25 -9.29
CA ASN A 960 0.74 6.23 -9.39
C ASN A 960 1.34 7.51 -10.02
N ALA A 961 0.54 8.52 -10.44
CA ALA A 961 1.06 9.69 -11.18
C ALA A 961 2.14 10.49 -10.43
N GLN A 962 2.08 10.57 -9.11
CA GLN A 962 3.12 11.23 -8.30
C GLN A 962 4.34 10.34 -7.98
N ARG A 963 4.34 9.08 -8.45
CA ARG A 963 5.41 8.09 -8.22
C ARG A 963 6.28 7.86 -9.46
N VAL A 964 5.93 8.48 -10.59
CA VAL A 964 6.65 8.39 -11.87
C VAL A 964 7.14 9.78 -12.31
N PRO A 965 8.10 9.89 -13.24
CA PRO A 965 8.53 11.19 -13.76
C PRO A 965 7.36 11.95 -14.41
N PRO A 966 7.32 13.29 -14.33
CA PRO A 966 6.36 14.08 -15.10
C PRO A 966 6.64 14.00 -16.61
N PRO A 967 5.65 14.30 -17.47
CA PRO A 967 5.79 14.49 -18.92
C PRO A 967 7.11 15.11 -19.37
N TYR A 968 7.77 14.44 -20.32
CA TYR A 968 9.03 14.88 -20.88
C TYR A 968 8.83 15.99 -21.93
N SER A 969 9.73 16.98 -21.92
CA SER A 969 9.94 18.04 -22.91
C SER A 969 11.31 17.87 -23.58
N GLN A 970 11.62 18.69 -24.58
CA GLN A 970 12.96 18.71 -25.19
C GLN A 970 14.10 18.95 -24.16
N ASP A 971 13.83 19.69 -23.07
CA ASP A 971 14.86 20.14 -22.12
C ASP A 971 15.15 19.12 -21.00
N ASN A 972 14.19 18.25 -20.66
CA ASN A 972 14.38 17.15 -19.70
C ASN A 972 14.56 15.77 -20.38
N GLY A 973 14.79 15.77 -21.70
CA GLY A 973 15.26 14.63 -22.48
C GLY A 973 14.19 13.84 -23.23
N GLY A 974 13.05 14.44 -23.57
CA GLY A 974 12.11 13.92 -24.57
C GLY A 974 12.76 13.81 -25.95
N THR A 975 12.47 12.72 -26.68
CA THR A 975 13.27 12.30 -27.85
C THR A 975 12.53 12.40 -29.19
N SER A 976 11.23 12.72 -29.19
CA SER A 976 10.41 12.67 -30.40
C SER A 976 10.72 13.81 -31.37
N GLN A 977 10.85 13.50 -32.66
CA GLN A 977 11.23 14.45 -33.69
C GLN A 977 10.06 15.36 -34.11
N GLY A 978 10.33 16.67 -34.18
CA GLY A 978 9.35 17.70 -34.52
C GLY A 978 9.48 18.21 -35.96
N ASN A 979 8.37 18.68 -36.52
CA ASN A 979 8.33 19.48 -37.74
C ASN A 979 7.27 20.59 -37.59
N PRO A 980 7.67 21.84 -37.25
CA PRO A 980 6.73 22.93 -37.03
C PRO A 980 6.02 23.44 -38.30
N GLY A 981 6.42 22.99 -39.50
CA GLY A 981 5.76 23.31 -40.78
C GLY A 981 4.78 22.24 -41.29
N LEU A 982 4.72 21.06 -40.66
CA LEU A 982 3.82 19.98 -41.10
C LEU A 982 2.35 20.43 -41.01
N GLY A 983 1.49 19.95 -41.90
CA GLY A 983 0.07 20.36 -41.96
C GLY A 983 -0.21 21.78 -42.48
N SER A 984 0.80 22.56 -42.88
CA SER A 984 0.64 23.99 -43.25
C SER A 984 0.05 24.29 -44.65
N GLY A 985 -0.42 23.27 -45.40
CA GLY A 985 -1.17 23.47 -46.66
C GLY A 985 -0.45 24.15 -47.84
N GLY A 986 0.86 23.97 -48.00
CA GLY A 986 1.64 24.55 -49.12
C GLY A 986 1.93 23.57 -50.26
N SER A 987 1.84 24.02 -51.52
CA SER A 987 2.17 23.26 -52.74
C SER A 987 3.61 22.71 -52.78
N ASP A 988 4.51 23.35 -52.04
CA ASP A 988 5.96 23.14 -52.12
C ASP A 988 6.48 22.27 -50.96
N GLY A 989 5.60 21.45 -50.37
CA GLY A 989 5.98 20.45 -49.35
C GLY A 989 6.22 21.00 -47.94
N GLY A 990 5.21 21.62 -47.32
CA GLY A 990 5.15 21.77 -45.86
C GLY A 990 6.17 22.71 -45.19
N ASN A 991 6.77 23.66 -45.92
CA ASN A 991 7.81 24.56 -45.39
C ASN A 991 7.32 25.98 -44.99
N LYS A 992 6.02 26.21 -44.83
CA LYS A 992 5.49 27.49 -44.32
C LYS A 992 5.25 27.42 -42.81
N LEU A 993 6.18 27.99 -42.04
CA LEU A 993 6.01 28.12 -40.59
C LEU A 993 4.73 28.89 -40.24
N PRO A 994 3.93 28.44 -39.25
CA PRO A 994 2.74 29.14 -38.80
C PRO A 994 3.13 30.49 -38.17
N LYS A 995 2.57 31.58 -38.68
CA LYS A 995 2.75 32.92 -38.10
C LYS A 995 1.64 33.21 -37.11
N PHE A 996 2.02 33.57 -35.89
CA PHE A 996 1.12 34.29 -34.98
C PHE A 996 1.19 35.78 -35.33
N GLU A 997 0.15 36.29 -35.98
CA GLU A 997 -0.04 37.72 -36.22
C GLU A 997 -0.96 38.27 -35.12
N SER A 998 -0.50 39.30 -34.41
CA SER A 998 -1.26 39.96 -33.34
C SER A 998 -2.46 40.72 -33.90
N ASP A 999 -3.59 40.66 -33.21
CA ASP A 999 -4.82 41.33 -33.65
C ASP A 999 -4.64 42.86 -33.74
N ILE A 1000 -5.10 43.43 -34.86
CA ILE A 1000 -4.89 44.85 -35.18
C ILE A 1000 -5.61 45.73 -34.16
N THR A 1001 -4.84 46.35 -33.26
CA THR A 1001 -5.37 47.10 -32.12
C THR A 1001 -5.99 48.43 -32.55
N THR A 1002 -6.72 49.08 -31.65
CA THR A 1002 -7.19 50.45 -31.85
C THR A 1002 -6.02 51.44 -32.03
N ALA A 1003 -4.86 51.18 -31.41
CA ALA A 1003 -3.66 51.99 -31.58
C ALA A 1003 -3.05 51.80 -32.98
N ASP A 1004 -3.02 50.57 -33.52
CA ASP A 1004 -2.54 50.30 -34.87
C ASP A 1004 -3.46 50.92 -35.92
N LYS A 1005 -4.78 50.85 -35.73
CA LYS A 1005 -5.78 51.50 -36.59
C LYS A 1005 -5.64 53.02 -36.56
N ALA A 1006 -5.41 53.62 -35.39
CA ALA A 1006 -5.15 55.05 -35.26
C ALA A 1006 -3.81 55.45 -35.90
N GLY A 1007 -2.74 54.67 -35.67
CA GLY A 1007 -1.43 54.90 -36.27
C GLY A 1007 -1.45 54.80 -37.80
N ALA A 1008 -2.12 53.78 -38.34
CA ALA A 1008 -2.35 53.63 -39.77
C ALA A 1008 -3.15 54.81 -40.35
N ALA A 1009 -4.24 55.24 -39.69
CA ALA A 1009 -5.02 56.41 -40.12
C ALA A 1009 -4.19 57.70 -40.11
N ILE A 1010 -3.38 57.93 -39.06
CA ILE A 1010 -2.44 59.07 -38.99
C ILE A 1010 -1.42 59.00 -40.12
N LEU A 1011 -0.85 57.82 -40.40
CA LEU A 1011 0.11 57.62 -41.50
C LEU A 1011 -0.54 57.90 -42.86
N THR A 1012 -1.75 57.40 -43.10
CA THR A 1012 -2.53 57.67 -44.32
C THR A 1012 -2.84 59.16 -44.47
N ILE A 1013 -3.19 59.86 -43.38
CA ILE A 1013 -3.40 61.32 -43.39
C ILE A 1013 -2.09 62.05 -43.71
N MET A 1014 -0.97 61.67 -43.10
CA MET A 1014 0.34 62.28 -43.41
C MET A 1014 0.75 62.05 -44.86
N VAL A 1015 0.56 60.85 -45.41
CA VAL A 1015 0.84 60.55 -46.83
C VAL A 1015 -0.08 61.35 -47.74
N ALA A 1016 -1.38 61.46 -47.43
CA ALA A 1016 -2.32 62.28 -48.19
C ALA A 1016 -1.95 63.78 -48.16
N VAL A 1017 -1.56 64.30 -46.99
CA VAL A 1017 -1.11 65.70 -46.83
C VAL A 1017 0.22 65.95 -47.56
N MET A 1018 1.17 65.01 -47.54
CA MET A 1018 2.40 65.12 -48.33
C MET A 1018 2.13 65.02 -49.84
N PHE A 1019 1.19 64.18 -50.27
CA PHE A 1019 0.85 64.03 -51.68
C PHE A 1019 0.10 65.26 -52.22
N VAL A 1020 -0.88 65.79 -51.47
CA VAL A 1020 -1.60 67.03 -51.82
C VAL A 1020 -0.68 68.25 -51.71
N GLY A 1021 0.17 68.33 -50.68
CA GLY A 1021 1.15 69.39 -50.51
C GLY A 1021 2.23 69.39 -51.59
N GLY A 1022 2.72 68.21 -52.00
CA GLY A 1022 3.64 68.04 -53.12
C GLY A 1022 2.99 68.35 -54.47
N ALA A 1023 1.73 67.93 -54.68
CA ALA A 1023 0.96 68.30 -55.87
C ALA A 1023 0.70 69.82 -55.94
N TYR A 1024 0.38 70.46 -54.81
CA TYR A 1024 0.26 71.91 -54.71
C TYR A 1024 1.59 72.61 -55.04
N TRP A 1025 2.70 72.17 -54.45
CA TRP A 1025 4.04 72.70 -54.71
C TRP A 1025 4.53 72.51 -56.17
N MET A 1026 4.05 71.48 -56.88
CA MET A 1026 4.30 71.32 -58.32
C MET A 1026 3.36 72.17 -59.21
N LEU A 1027 2.33 72.80 -58.63
CA LEU A 1027 1.35 73.63 -59.33
C LEU A 1027 1.46 75.13 -58.97
N SER A 1028 2.36 75.50 -58.06
CA SER A 1028 2.57 76.86 -57.53
C SER A 1028 3.97 77.42 -57.83
#